data_AF-A0A2B4RSB6-F1
#
_entry.id   AF-A0A2B4RSB6-F1
#
_cell.length_a   1.000
_cell.length_b   1.000
_cell.length_c   1.000
_cell.angle_alpha   90.00
_cell.angle_beta   90.00
_cell.angle_gamma   90.00
#
_symmetry.space_group_name_H-M   'P 1'
#
loop_
_entity.id
_entity.type
_entity.pdbx_description
1 polymer ?
#
loop_
_entity_poly.entity_id
_entity_poly.type
_entity_poly.pdbx_seq_one_letter_code
_entity_poly.pdbx_strand_id
1 'polypeptide(L)'
;MFIFLQSGRSEIIKRSVFFNTNENVRLDSSEIISRQTSRGALSCSQKCLSEPLCSVFNYGSTSASQGICELYKTSSDGMKLIHESGWLCGHLHGPRKMFKAPTECKTWRTKDGGCCVFPFLYHGKNRDSCVIDKRFGLWCSTTSNYDVDKRRSVCEDFKFTFTTLGAVGRTGPTDSSGYKGKTLQGQVKIENGIQLWTVPLSGSYFIEAWGASGADGRESADVSAATRAGGKGAYVKGTFNLTLGKELKILVGQTGSRGKFGRPLPGGGGGGTFITSSADAPLIIAGGGGGGVAQPGNFHKGDPGQTSQNGSRAGGSNGSGGNLYEQGSPSASFECGAGGHGGFGGGGAAFLYPGAGGGYSGGGVVKNKEETNAGGGGSFNSGAKSEKEEGLVEGDGALQAYKAPIKFTFTTLGALGPTGPRHTYGYQGTTLEGKVTLQNGIQLWKVPSSGTYVIEAWGASGADGHVGSYNQGNIGAGGKGAYMRGTFNFTRGTTLKILVGQTGSTRKIGSPLPGGGGGGSFITTPSDTPFIIAGGGGGGIANWRMRYAGDPGQITGTGSRRGGSEGTGGKLYVKRSHSISFEGGAGGGLNEDGESGRFTEGGKSFVIGGEGGRVNFGGDGGFGGDGGFGGGGAAYMYPGAGGGYSGGGIVKDRSDAMAGGGGSFNNGADQEKKKGVKQGDGKVIITLIHIAN
;
A
#
# COMPACT_ATOMS: atom_id res chain seq x y z
N MET A 1 -16.72 16.66 48.20
CA MET A 1 -17.38 17.94 48.53
C MET A 1 -18.71 17.97 47.80
N PHE A 2 -19.79 17.64 48.50
CA PHE A 2 -21.16 17.71 47.98
C PHE A 2 -21.80 18.97 48.56
N ILE A 3 -22.37 19.80 47.68
CA ILE A 3 -23.25 20.90 48.07
C ILE A 3 -24.63 20.56 47.51
N PHE A 4 -25.61 20.42 48.39
CA PHE A 4 -27.02 20.41 48.04
C PHE A 4 -27.57 21.84 48.11
N LEU A 5 -28.38 22.21 47.11
CA LEU A 5 -29.33 23.33 47.20
C LEU A 5 -30.71 22.85 46.76
N GLN A 6 -31.71 23.12 47.59
CA GLN A 6 -33.14 22.86 47.39
C GLN A 6 -33.83 24.09 46.76
N SER A 7 -34.93 23.81 46.04
CA SER A 7 -35.97 24.72 45.53
C SER A 7 -35.66 25.51 44.24
N GLY A 8 -36.45 25.22 43.19
CA GLY A 8 -36.45 25.94 41.89
C GLY A 8 -36.07 25.09 40.66
N ARG A 9 -36.82 24.02 40.35
CA ARG A 9 -36.46 23.02 39.31
C ARG A 9 -36.40 23.53 37.85
N SER A 10 -36.85 24.74 37.50
CA SER A 10 -36.78 25.27 36.12
C SER A 10 -35.69 26.33 35.89
N GLU A 11 -35.26 27.10 36.89
CA GLU A 11 -34.29 28.19 36.69
C GLU A 11 -32.90 27.73 36.24
N ILE A 12 -32.44 26.55 36.70
CA ILE A 12 -31.12 26.01 36.36
C ILE A 12 -31.04 25.68 34.86
N ILE A 13 -32.14 25.23 34.25
CA ILE A 13 -32.17 24.92 32.82
C ILE A 13 -32.34 26.22 32.00
N LYS A 14 -33.11 27.21 32.52
CA LYS A 14 -33.22 28.54 31.89
C LYS A 14 -31.87 29.25 31.72
N ARG A 15 -30.90 28.98 32.59
CA ARG A 15 -29.52 29.51 32.51
C ARG A 15 -28.51 28.56 31.85
N SER A 16 -28.97 27.45 31.28
CA SER A 16 -28.10 26.47 30.64
C SER A 16 -27.56 27.02 29.31
N VAL A 17 -26.24 26.96 29.13
CA VAL A 17 -25.58 27.25 27.83
C VAL A 17 -26.00 26.29 26.72
N PHE A 18 -26.69 25.19 27.04
CA PHE A 18 -27.04 24.14 26.09
C PHE A 18 -28.49 24.19 25.60
N PHE A 19 -29.43 24.76 26.36
CA PHE A 19 -30.86 24.72 25.99
C PHE A 19 -31.53 26.08 26.15
N ASN A 20 -32.31 26.46 25.15
CA ASN A 20 -33.33 27.52 25.26
C ASN A 20 -34.65 26.86 25.68
N THR A 21 -35.24 27.30 26.80
CA THR A 21 -36.44 26.66 27.36
C THR A 21 -37.67 27.56 27.41
N ASN A 22 -38.84 27.00 27.08
CA ASN A 22 -40.15 27.64 27.16
C ASN A 22 -41.08 26.87 28.12
N GLU A 23 -41.70 27.58 29.06
CA GLU A 23 -42.66 27.04 30.01
C GLU A 23 -44.10 27.11 29.49
N ASN A 24 -44.97 26.24 30.00
CA ASN A 24 -46.37 26.06 29.58
C ASN A 24 -46.52 25.78 28.10
N VAL A 25 -45.50 25.16 27.52
CA VAL A 25 -45.43 24.85 26.10
C VAL A 25 -44.85 23.46 25.93
N ARG A 26 -45.40 22.73 24.97
CA ARG A 26 -44.95 21.42 24.56
C ARG A 26 -44.78 21.39 23.05
N LEU A 27 -43.72 20.74 22.56
CA LEU A 27 -43.62 20.41 21.15
C LEU A 27 -44.59 19.27 20.81
N ASP A 28 -45.54 19.53 19.92
CA ASP A 28 -46.42 18.50 19.36
C ASP A 28 -45.84 18.04 18.01
N SER A 29 -45.18 16.88 18.04
CA SER A 29 -44.52 16.29 16.89
C SER A 29 -44.64 14.77 16.95
N SER A 30 -44.76 14.14 15.78
CA SER A 30 -44.71 12.69 15.64
C SER A 30 -43.27 12.14 15.70
N GLU A 31 -42.24 12.98 15.68
CA GLU A 31 -40.82 12.58 15.70
C GLU A 31 -40.25 12.37 17.12
N ILE A 32 -40.96 11.60 17.94
CA ILE A 32 -40.52 11.27 19.31
C ILE A 32 -39.43 10.18 19.29
N ILE A 33 -38.25 10.50 19.81
CA ILE A 33 -37.13 9.55 19.98
C ILE A 33 -37.42 8.62 21.15
N SER A 34 -37.86 9.18 22.28
CA SER A 34 -38.21 8.38 23.45
C SER A 34 -39.20 9.11 24.34
N ARG A 35 -40.08 8.35 24.99
CA ARG A 35 -41.00 8.82 26.02
C ARG A 35 -40.83 7.95 27.25
N GLN A 36 -40.54 8.56 28.38
CA GLN A 36 -40.26 7.82 29.62
C GLN A 36 -40.54 8.68 30.84
N THR A 37 -40.65 8.05 32.00
CA THR A 37 -40.70 8.78 33.27
C THR A 37 -39.31 9.34 33.61
N SER A 38 -39.31 10.52 34.21
CA SER A 38 -38.10 11.20 34.66
C SER A 38 -38.34 11.80 36.05
N ARG A 39 -37.29 11.86 36.87
CA ARG A 39 -37.34 12.43 38.22
C ARG A 39 -37.48 13.96 38.23
N GLY A 40 -37.34 14.60 37.07
CA GLY A 40 -37.40 16.05 36.90
C GLY A 40 -36.96 16.50 35.51
N ALA A 41 -37.20 17.78 35.21
CA ALA A 41 -36.79 18.41 33.96
C ALA A 41 -35.27 18.31 33.71
N LEU A 42 -34.43 18.43 34.74
CA LEU A 42 -32.97 18.35 34.60
C LEU A 42 -32.51 16.94 34.16
N SER A 43 -33.11 15.90 34.73
CA SER A 43 -32.80 14.53 34.31
C SER A 43 -33.30 14.28 32.89
N CYS A 44 -34.42 14.91 32.49
CA CYS A 44 -34.92 14.86 31.12
C CYS A 44 -33.96 15.57 30.14
N SER A 45 -33.48 16.76 30.47
CA SER A 45 -32.54 17.51 29.64
C SER A 45 -31.18 16.83 29.55
N GLN A 46 -30.69 16.21 30.63
CA GLN A 46 -29.48 15.38 30.60
C GLN A 46 -29.65 14.14 29.72
N LYS A 47 -30.82 13.50 29.75
CA LYS A 47 -31.12 12.39 28.84
C LYS A 47 -31.15 12.85 27.39
N CYS A 48 -31.74 14.01 27.11
CA CYS A 48 -31.61 14.65 25.81
C CYS A 48 -30.14 14.93 25.47
N LEU A 49 -29.32 15.36 26.43
CA LEU A 49 -27.89 15.57 26.22
C LEU A 49 -27.14 14.27 25.88
N SER A 50 -27.49 13.15 26.52
CA SER A 50 -26.89 11.84 26.23
C SER A 50 -27.42 11.18 24.96
N GLU A 51 -28.62 11.55 24.52
CA GLU A 51 -29.27 11.01 23.32
C GLU A 51 -28.71 11.69 22.06
N PRO A 52 -28.01 10.96 21.16
CA PRO A 52 -27.29 11.56 20.05
C PRO A 52 -28.15 12.29 19.01
N LEU A 53 -29.44 11.93 18.90
CA LEU A 53 -30.39 12.53 17.96
C LEU A 53 -31.31 13.56 18.61
N CYS A 54 -31.26 13.72 19.93
CA CYS A 54 -32.15 14.63 20.64
C CYS A 54 -31.71 16.09 20.46
N SER A 55 -32.60 16.87 19.87
CA SER A 55 -32.50 18.31 19.73
C SER A 55 -33.51 19.05 20.62
N VAL A 56 -34.63 18.41 20.97
CA VAL A 56 -35.67 19.00 21.83
C VAL A 56 -36.12 18.00 22.89
N PHE A 57 -36.41 18.47 24.10
CA PHE A 57 -37.13 17.67 25.08
C PHE A 57 -38.40 18.38 25.56
N ASN A 58 -39.45 17.62 25.83
CA ASN A 58 -40.58 18.05 26.63
C ASN A 58 -40.52 17.37 28.00
N TYR A 59 -40.87 18.10 29.05
CA TYR A 59 -41.07 17.56 30.38
C TYR A 59 -42.39 18.06 30.97
N GLY A 60 -43.32 17.15 31.22
CA GLY A 60 -44.61 17.43 31.89
C GLY A 60 -44.58 16.87 33.29
N SER A 61 -44.80 17.71 34.31
CA SER A 61 -44.78 17.24 35.71
C SER A 61 -46.06 16.48 36.02
N THR A 62 -45.95 15.23 36.48
CA THR A 62 -47.12 14.42 36.91
C THR A 62 -47.25 14.33 38.43
N SER A 63 -46.16 14.56 39.17
CA SER A 63 -46.13 14.67 40.64
C SER A 63 -44.96 15.55 41.10
N ALA A 64 -44.80 15.76 42.41
CA ALA A 64 -43.70 16.56 42.96
C ALA A 64 -42.29 15.99 42.68
N SER A 65 -42.18 14.68 42.42
CA SER A 65 -40.89 13.98 42.25
C SER A 65 -40.74 13.25 40.92
N GLN A 66 -41.77 13.23 40.07
CA GLN A 66 -41.76 12.53 38.78
C GLN A 66 -42.59 13.27 37.71
N GLY A 67 -42.22 13.06 36.46
CA GLY A 67 -42.92 13.58 35.30
C GLY A 67 -42.62 12.78 34.05
N ILE A 68 -43.33 13.11 32.98
CA ILE A 68 -43.15 12.51 31.67
C ILE A 68 -42.09 13.30 30.91
N CYS A 69 -41.06 12.61 30.45
CA CYS A 69 -39.98 13.14 29.64
C CYS A 69 -40.06 12.58 28.23
N GLU A 70 -40.07 13.48 27.25
CA GLU A 70 -40.16 13.16 25.84
C GLU A 70 -39.00 13.81 25.11
N LEU A 71 -38.28 13.03 24.31
CA LEU A 71 -37.13 13.48 23.55
C LEU A 71 -37.51 13.48 22.08
N TYR A 72 -37.16 14.52 21.34
CA TYR A 72 -37.51 14.69 19.94
C TYR A 72 -36.28 14.97 19.10
N LYS A 73 -36.36 14.52 17.84
CA LYS A 73 -35.50 14.95 16.76
C LYS A 73 -36.21 16.13 16.08
N THR A 74 -35.46 17.11 15.57
CA THR A 74 -36.02 18.14 14.68
C THR A 74 -35.32 18.08 13.34
N SER A 75 -36.09 17.67 12.32
CA SER A 75 -35.80 17.94 10.92
C SER A 75 -36.34 19.33 10.54
N SER A 76 -35.89 19.89 9.42
CA SER A 76 -36.05 21.29 9.01
C SER A 76 -37.50 21.82 8.84
N ASP A 77 -38.52 21.00 9.09
CA ASP A 77 -39.94 21.35 8.94
C ASP A 77 -40.60 21.66 10.29
N GLY A 78 -40.86 22.96 10.50
CA GLY A 78 -41.89 23.53 11.39
C GLY A 78 -42.04 22.97 12.82
N MET A 79 -41.46 23.64 13.82
CA MET A 79 -41.85 23.43 15.23
C MET A 79 -43.28 23.94 15.48
N LYS A 80 -44.24 23.02 15.63
CA LYS A 80 -45.55 23.35 16.17
C LYS A 80 -45.52 23.27 17.70
N LEU A 81 -45.22 24.39 18.33
CA LEU A 81 -45.32 24.54 19.78
C LEU A 81 -46.77 24.78 20.17
N ILE A 82 -47.30 23.96 21.08
CA ILE A 82 -48.65 24.09 21.61
C ILE A 82 -48.56 24.58 23.05
N HIS A 83 -49.39 25.55 23.41
CA HIS A 83 -49.51 26.02 24.78
C HIS A 83 -50.25 24.96 25.62
N GLU A 84 -49.55 24.37 26.57
CA GLU A 84 -50.08 23.33 27.45
C GLU A 84 -49.50 23.57 28.86
N SER A 85 -50.34 24.06 29.77
CA SER A 85 -49.94 24.43 31.13
C SER A 85 -49.30 23.24 31.88
N GLY A 86 -48.16 23.47 32.52
CA GLY A 86 -47.45 22.43 33.27
C GLY A 86 -46.39 21.64 32.48
N TRP A 87 -46.19 21.96 31.20
CA TRP A 87 -45.12 21.42 30.36
C TRP A 87 -43.95 22.39 30.18
N LEU A 88 -42.73 21.85 30.12
CA LEU A 88 -41.50 22.57 29.82
C LEU A 88 -40.88 21.99 28.56
N CYS A 89 -40.68 22.82 27.54
CA CYS A 89 -40.00 22.46 26.30
C CYS A 89 -38.59 23.08 26.27
N GLY A 90 -37.56 22.30 25.98
CA GLY A 90 -36.17 22.76 25.89
C GLY A 90 -35.51 22.40 24.57
N HIS A 91 -35.04 23.42 23.83
CA HIS A 91 -34.40 23.30 22.53
C HIS A 91 -32.87 23.46 22.62
N LEU A 92 -32.12 22.50 22.11
CA LEU A 92 -30.66 22.48 22.18
C LEU A 92 -30.06 23.60 21.30
N HIS A 93 -29.21 24.45 21.86
CA HIS A 93 -28.53 25.56 21.19
C HIS A 93 -27.01 25.49 21.46
N GLY A 94 -26.16 25.53 20.42
CA GLY A 94 -24.69 25.48 20.53
C GLY A 94 -23.99 24.35 19.74
N PRO A 95 -22.64 24.33 19.68
CA PRO A 95 -21.87 23.36 18.89
C PRO A 95 -22.13 21.92 19.38
N ARG A 96 -22.34 21.01 18.41
CA ARG A 96 -22.77 19.62 18.63
C ARG A 96 -21.86 18.88 19.63
N LYS A 97 -22.49 18.15 20.56
CA LYS A 97 -21.89 17.39 21.67
C LYS A 97 -20.69 16.53 21.25
N MET A 98 -19.54 16.76 21.89
CA MET A 98 -18.41 15.82 21.88
C MET A 98 -18.64 14.75 22.96
N PHE A 99 -18.80 13.49 22.56
CA PHE A 99 -18.86 12.38 23.51
C PHE A 99 -17.46 11.81 23.76
N LYS A 100 -17.08 11.74 25.05
CA LYS A 100 -16.02 10.87 25.58
C LYS A 100 -16.42 9.41 25.34
N ALA A 101 -15.47 8.59 24.90
CA ALA A 101 -15.65 7.19 24.53
C ALA A 101 -16.17 6.31 25.68
N PRO A 102 -17.15 5.41 25.45
CA PRO A 102 -17.44 4.30 26.35
C PRO A 102 -16.37 3.21 26.22
N THR A 103 -16.05 2.61 27.35
CA THR A 103 -15.23 1.42 27.54
C THR A 103 -15.83 0.19 26.83
N GLU A 104 -14.96 -0.54 26.13
CA GLU A 104 -15.15 -1.80 25.39
C GLU A 104 -15.93 -1.77 24.05
N CYS A 105 -15.14 -1.88 22.99
CA CYS A 105 -15.58 -2.21 21.64
C CYS A 105 -16.03 -3.68 21.56
N LYS A 106 -17.33 -3.94 21.39
CA LYS A 106 -17.85 -5.29 21.10
C LYS A 106 -17.62 -5.73 19.64
N THR A 107 -16.96 -4.90 18.83
CA THR A 107 -16.82 -4.96 17.36
C THR A 107 -15.43 -4.42 16.93
N TRP A 108 -15.22 -4.19 15.62
CA TRP A 108 -13.98 -3.60 15.08
C TRP A 108 -13.63 -2.24 15.67
N ARG A 109 -12.35 -2.05 15.99
CA ARG A 109 -11.80 -0.72 16.30
C ARG A 109 -11.45 0.05 15.04
N THR A 110 -11.70 1.34 15.08
CA THR A 110 -11.37 2.29 14.01
C THR A 110 -10.09 3.03 14.35
N LYS A 111 -9.40 3.63 13.36
CA LYS A 111 -8.10 4.30 13.53
C LYS A 111 -8.09 5.41 14.61
N ASP A 112 -9.25 5.99 14.90
CA ASP A 112 -9.46 7.04 15.91
C ASP A 112 -9.79 6.50 17.31
N GLY A 113 -9.71 5.18 17.53
CA GLY A 113 -10.03 4.54 18.81
C GLY A 113 -11.52 4.29 19.04
N GLY A 114 -12.37 4.55 18.04
CA GLY A 114 -13.81 4.26 18.03
C GLY A 114 -14.16 2.81 17.67
N CYS A 115 -15.47 2.54 17.51
CA CYS A 115 -16.02 1.21 17.25
C CYS A 115 -16.98 1.18 16.07
N CYS A 116 -16.79 0.21 15.16
CA CYS A 116 -17.77 -0.11 14.13
C CYS A 116 -19.05 -0.67 14.75
N VAL A 117 -20.20 -0.50 14.12
CA VAL A 117 -21.46 -1.16 14.49
C VAL A 117 -21.86 -2.06 13.32
N PHE A 118 -22.04 -3.35 13.58
CA PHE A 118 -22.43 -4.34 12.57
C PHE A 118 -23.64 -5.15 13.06
N PRO A 119 -24.57 -5.54 12.17
CA PRO A 119 -24.78 -4.95 10.85
C PRO A 119 -25.06 -3.44 10.94
N PHE A 120 -24.67 -2.68 9.91
CA PHE A 120 -25.19 -1.34 9.70
C PHE A 120 -25.85 -1.18 8.34
N LEU A 121 -26.94 -0.42 8.28
CA LEU A 121 -27.65 -0.15 7.02
C LEU A 121 -26.90 0.90 6.19
N TYR A 122 -26.57 0.55 4.94
CA TYR A 122 -25.94 1.45 3.98
C TYR A 122 -26.38 1.20 2.54
N HIS A 123 -26.94 2.24 1.90
CA HIS A 123 -27.69 2.22 0.65
C HIS A 123 -28.81 1.17 0.63
N GLY A 124 -29.59 1.11 1.70
CA GLY A 124 -30.70 0.18 1.87
C GLY A 124 -30.28 -1.29 2.03
N LYS A 125 -28.98 -1.56 2.23
CA LYS A 125 -28.42 -2.90 2.45
C LYS A 125 -27.68 -2.96 3.77
N ASN A 126 -27.95 -3.99 4.58
CA ASN A 126 -27.17 -4.26 5.78
C ASN A 126 -25.74 -4.66 5.42
N ARG A 127 -24.78 -4.16 6.20
CA ARG A 127 -23.34 -4.35 6.01
C ARG A 127 -22.77 -4.90 7.29
N ASP A 128 -22.26 -6.12 7.21
CA ASP A 128 -21.68 -6.86 8.34
C ASP A 128 -20.16 -6.69 8.44
N SER A 129 -19.57 -5.87 7.58
CA SER A 129 -18.12 -5.59 7.53
C SER A 129 -17.84 -4.17 7.08
N CYS A 130 -16.58 -3.72 7.20
CA CYS A 130 -16.15 -2.46 6.62
C CYS A 130 -16.50 -2.44 5.13
N VAL A 131 -17.10 -1.34 4.69
CA VAL A 131 -17.50 -1.11 3.31
C VAL A 131 -16.42 -0.31 2.64
N ILE A 132 -16.09 -0.70 1.41
CA ILE A 132 -15.30 0.14 0.53
C ILE A 132 -16.29 1.03 -0.20
N ASP A 133 -16.32 2.29 0.20
CA ASP A 133 -17.06 3.30 -0.51
C ASP A 133 -16.09 4.24 -1.25
N LYS A 134 -16.54 4.65 -2.43
CA LYS A 134 -15.73 5.48 -3.34
C LYS A 134 -15.52 6.90 -2.80
N ARG A 135 -16.41 7.33 -1.90
CA ARG A 135 -16.30 8.57 -1.14
C ARG A 135 -15.51 8.33 0.14
N PHE A 136 -15.79 7.25 0.88
CA PHE A 136 -15.33 7.06 2.27
C PHE A 136 -14.16 6.09 2.53
N GLY A 137 -13.38 5.70 1.52
CA GLY A 137 -12.30 4.72 1.74
C GLY A 137 -12.79 3.38 2.27
N LEU A 138 -11.96 2.68 3.03
CA LEU A 138 -12.41 1.54 3.82
C LEU A 138 -12.95 2.03 5.17
N TRP A 139 -14.23 1.85 5.42
CA TRP A 139 -14.88 2.41 6.60
C TRP A 139 -16.00 1.51 7.13
N CYS A 140 -16.43 1.76 8.35
CA CYS A 140 -17.61 1.14 8.93
C CYS A 140 -18.46 2.21 9.61
N SER A 141 -19.77 1.99 9.69
CA SER A 141 -20.60 2.91 10.46
C SER A 141 -20.30 2.74 11.94
N THR A 142 -20.39 3.83 12.69
CA THR A 142 -20.36 3.81 14.15
C THR A 142 -21.78 3.77 14.75
N THR A 143 -22.80 3.54 13.91
CA THR A 143 -24.20 3.35 14.28
C THR A 143 -24.83 2.22 13.44
N SER A 144 -26.03 1.76 13.82
CA SER A 144 -26.73 0.66 13.12
C SER A 144 -27.35 1.09 11.78
N ASN A 145 -27.44 2.38 11.47
CA ASN A 145 -28.02 2.87 10.22
C ASN A 145 -27.26 4.09 9.69
N TYR A 146 -26.27 3.83 8.85
CA TYR A 146 -25.52 4.90 8.22
C TYR A 146 -26.38 5.74 7.27
N ASP A 147 -27.39 5.16 6.63
CA ASP A 147 -28.23 5.90 5.69
C ASP A 147 -28.95 7.07 6.34
N VAL A 148 -29.24 6.97 7.64
CA VAL A 148 -29.85 8.02 8.44
C VAL A 148 -28.80 8.81 9.23
N ASP A 149 -27.93 8.13 9.96
CA ASP A 149 -27.07 8.77 10.96
C ASP A 149 -25.81 9.41 10.38
N LYS A 150 -25.36 8.90 9.22
CA LYS A 150 -24.15 9.34 8.50
C LYS A 150 -22.86 9.34 9.34
N ARG A 151 -22.81 8.57 10.43
CA ARG A 151 -21.62 8.44 11.29
C ARG A 151 -20.78 7.23 10.91
N ARG A 152 -19.48 7.45 10.77
CA ARG A 152 -18.51 6.46 10.33
C ARG A 152 -17.13 6.72 10.89
N SER A 153 -16.27 5.72 10.83
CA SER A 153 -14.83 5.91 11.00
C SER A 153 -14.01 4.98 10.10
N VAL A 154 -12.71 5.25 10.00
CA VAL A 154 -11.76 4.58 9.11
C VAL A 154 -11.37 3.24 9.68
N CYS A 155 -11.48 2.19 8.87
CA CYS A 155 -10.90 0.91 9.21
C CYS A 155 -9.40 0.92 8.88
N GLU A 156 -8.57 0.33 9.74
CA GLU A 156 -7.12 0.21 9.50
C GLU A 156 -6.78 -0.54 8.21
N ASP A 157 -5.53 -0.37 7.72
CA ASP A 157 -5.02 -1.12 6.56
C ASP A 157 -5.35 -2.60 6.74
N PHE A 158 -5.81 -3.26 5.67
CA PHE A 158 -6.25 -4.65 5.72
C PHE A 158 -5.07 -5.58 5.99
N LYS A 159 -4.67 -5.71 7.25
CA LYS A 159 -3.74 -6.72 7.75
C LYS A 159 -4.53 -7.72 8.55
N PHE A 160 -4.58 -8.95 8.06
CA PHE A 160 -5.17 -10.07 8.77
C PHE A 160 -4.04 -10.91 9.37
N THR A 161 -3.98 -10.99 10.69
CA THR A 161 -2.96 -11.77 11.40
C THR A 161 -3.60 -12.97 12.07
N PHE A 162 -3.38 -14.16 11.51
CA PHE A 162 -3.86 -15.40 12.09
C PHE A 162 -2.77 -16.00 12.97
N THR A 163 -3.15 -16.48 14.15
CA THR A 163 -2.26 -17.10 15.12
C THR A 163 -2.85 -18.41 15.63
N THR A 164 -2.13 -19.12 16.48
CA THR A 164 -2.64 -20.30 17.21
C THR A 164 -3.76 -19.97 18.19
N LEU A 165 -4.09 -18.67 18.40
CA LEU A 165 -5.07 -18.19 19.38
C LEU A 165 -4.77 -18.68 20.82
N GLY A 166 -3.48 -18.94 21.11
CA GLY A 166 -3.04 -19.45 22.41
C GLY A 166 -3.21 -20.95 22.58
N ALA A 167 -3.67 -21.68 21.55
CA ALA A 167 -3.64 -23.13 21.55
C ALA A 167 -2.19 -23.62 21.60
N VAL A 168 -1.95 -24.65 22.42
CA VAL A 168 -0.65 -25.32 22.54
C VAL A 168 -0.82 -26.84 22.42
N GLY A 169 0.18 -27.50 21.83
CA GLY A 169 0.21 -28.95 21.68
C GLY A 169 -0.50 -29.45 20.42
N ARG A 170 -1.27 -30.55 20.56
CA ARG A 170 -1.75 -31.34 19.40
C ARG A 170 -3.09 -30.87 18.82
N THR A 171 -3.83 -30.05 19.56
CA THR A 171 -5.18 -29.62 19.17
C THR A 171 -5.14 -28.15 18.78
N GLY A 172 -5.82 -27.78 17.69
CA GLY A 172 -6.00 -26.38 17.32
C GLY A 172 -6.90 -25.62 18.29
N PRO A 173 -7.06 -24.30 18.08
CA PRO A 173 -7.94 -23.48 18.91
C PRO A 173 -9.39 -23.97 18.87
N THR A 174 -10.12 -23.74 19.96
CA THR A 174 -11.54 -24.10 20.08
C THR A 174 -12.48 -22.92 19.86
N ASP A 175 -11.96 -21.70 19.93
CA ASP A 175 -12.73 -20.47 19.76
C ASP A 175 -11.86 -19.35 19.18
N SER A 176 -12.51 -18.29 18.70
CA SER A 176 -11.87 -17.14 18.05
C SER A 176 -11.75 -15.91 18.97
N SER A 177 -11.90 -16.06 20.30
CA SER A 177 -11.95 -14.92 21.24
C SER A 177 -10.66 -14.11 21.27
N GLY A 178 -9.51 -14.74 21.00
CA GLY A 178 -8.20 -14.07 20.88
C GLY A 178 -8.09 -13.05 19.73
N TYR A 179 -9.11 -12.97 18.87
CA TYR A 179 -9.26 -11.92 17.87
C TYR A 179 -10.13 -10.73 18.32
N LYS A 180 -10.66 -10.71 19.55
CA LYS A 180 -11.38 -9.55 20.08
C LYS A 180 -10.51 -8.29 19.96
N GLY A 181 -11.08 -7.23 19.38
CA GLY A 181 -10.44 -5.95 19.10
C GLY A 181 -9.50 -5.92 17.89
N LYS A 182 -9.41 -7.01 17.10
CA LYS A 182 -8.53 -7.13 15.92
C LYS A 182 -9.33 -7.24 14.62
N THR A 183 -8.63 -7.19 13.49
CA THR A 183 -9.16 -7.34 12.13
C THR A 183 -9.75 -8.72 11.79
N LEU A 184 -9.78 -9.66 12.73
CA LEU A 184 -10.38 -10.98 12.53
C LEU A 184 -11.60 -11.22 13.43
N GLN A 185 -11.98 -10.23 14.25
CA GLN A 185 -13.10 -10.36 15.16
C GLN A 185 -14.40 -10.65 14.39
N GLY A 186 -15.03 -11.79 14.68
CA GLY A 186 -16.29 -12.19 14.03
C GLY A 186 -16.16 -12.56 12.55
N GLN A 187 -14.95 -12.59 11.99
CA GLN A 187 -14.69 -13.02 10.60
C GLN A 187 -14.13 -14.44 10.48
N VAL A 188 -13.82 -15.08 11.61
CA VAL A 188 -13.22 -16.41 11.64
C VAL A 188 -14.15 -17.37 12.35
N LYS A 189 -14.51 -18.46 11.66
CA LYS A 189 -15.19 -19.60 12.26
C LYS A 189 -14.14 -20.68 12.56
N ILE A 190 -14.23 -21.29 13.72
CA ILE A 190 -13.33 -22.39 14.10
C ILE A 190 -14.05 -23.72 13.86
N GLU A 191 -13.43 -24.62 13.09
CA GLU A 191 -13.89 -25.99 12.89
C GLU A 191 -12.72 -26.95 13.08
N ASN A 192 -12.80 -27.83 14.08
CA ASN A 192 -11.76 -28.82 14.39
C ASN A 192 -10.34 -28.22 14.51
N GLY A 193 -10.22 -27.01 15.07
CA GLY A 193 -8.93 -26.31 15.19
C GLY A 193 -8.50 -25.55 13.93
N ILE A 194 -9.27 -25.59 12.85
CA ILE A 194 -9.02 -24.87 11.60
C ILE A 194 -9.82 -23.57 11.62
N GLN A 195 -9.17 -22.49 11.17
CA GLN A 195 -9.75 -21.16 11.07
C GLN A 195 -10.29 -20.96 9.65
N LEU A 196 -11.61 -20.95 9.52
CA LEU A 196 -12.31 -20.65 8.28
C LEU A 196 -12.48 -19.14 8.15
N TRP A 197 -11.97 -18.59 7.06
CA TRP A 197 -12.02 -17.15 6.79
C TRP A 197 -12.51 -16.89 5.37
N THR A 198 -13.53 -16.06 5.25
CA THR A 198 -14.07 -15.64 3.95
C THR A 198 -13.40 -14.36 3.50
N VAL A 199 -12.86 -14.37 2.28
CA VAL A 199 -12.20 -13.23 1.66
C VAL A 199 -13.18 -12.05 1.60
N PRO A 200 -12.90 -10.94 2.32
CA PRO A 200 -13.83 -9.83 2.44
C PRO A 200 -13.79 -8.90 1.23
N LEU A 201 -12.84 -9.10 0.31
CA LEU A 201 -12.69 -8.29 -0.90
C LEU A 201 -11.89 -8.98 -2.00
N SER A 202 -12.31 -8.84 -3.26
CA SER A 202 -11.46 -9.23 -4.39
C SER A 202 -10.22 -8.35 -4.51
N GLY A 203 -9.05 -8.96 -4.71
CA GLY A 203 -7.81 -8.24 -4.93
C GLY A 203 -6.56 -9.11 -4.89
N SER A 204 -5.41 -8.46 -5.11
CA SER A 204 -4.10 -9.09 -4.92
C SER A 204 -3.69 -8.97 -3.45
N TYR A 205 -3.40 -10.10 -2.83
CA TYR A 205 -2.97 -10.25 -1.44
C TYR A 205 -1.52 -10.70 -1.38
N PHE A 206 -0.72 -10.08 -0.52
CA PHE A 206 0.53 -10.63 -0.05
C PHE A 206 0.24 -11.51 1.16
N ILE A 207 0.66 -12.77 1.10
CA ILE A 207 0.48 -13.75 2.17
C ILE A 207 1.86 -14.22 2.64
N GLU A 208 2.08 -14.15 3.94
CA GLU A 208 3.31 -14.53 4.66
C GLU A 208 2.95 -15.62 5.67
N ALA A 209 3.53 -16.82 5.52
CA ALA A 209 3.27 -17.96 6.38
C ALA A 209 4.55 -18.44 7.09
N TRP A 210 4.43 -18.70 8.38
CA TRP A 210 5.52 -19.22 9.22
C TRP A 210 5.13 -20.58 9.81
N GLY A 211 5.95 -21.60 9.59
CA GLY A 211 5.82 -22.89 10.28
C GLY A 211 6.25 -22.75 11.74
N ALA A 212 5.76 -23.64 12.61
CA ALA A 212 6.18 -23.64 14.00
C ALA A 212 7.51 -24.37 14.22
N SER A 213 8.22 -23.97 15.27
CA SER A 213 9.44 -24.65 15.71
C SER A 213 9.16 -26.01 16.37
N GLY A 214 10.11 -26.94 16.26
CA GLY A 214 10.15 -28.13 17.12
C GLY A 214 10.51 -27.77 18.55
N ALA A 215 10.13 -28.62 19.50
CA ALA A 215 10.53 -28.46 20.90
C ALA A 215 12.02 -28.77 21.08
N ASP A 216 12.64 -28.11 22.06
CA ASP A 216 14.00 -28.45 22.48
C ASP A 216 14.04 -29.76 23.25
N GLY A 217 15.03 -30.60 22.93
CA GLY A 217 15.33 -31.82 23.68
C GLY A 217 16.23 -31.56 24.89
N ARG A 218 16.03 -32.29 25.98
CA ARG A 218 16.85 -32.25 27.20
C ARG A 218 17.18 -33.65 27.71
N GLU A 219 18.44 -33.88 28.06
CA GLU A 219 18.91 -35.16 28.62
C GLU A 219 18.27 -35.52 29.97
N SER A 220 17.97 -34.51 30.81
CA SER A 220 17.35 -34.68 32.12
C SER A 220 16.30 -33.59 32.37
N ALA A 221 15.45 -33.81 33.37
CA ALA A 221 14.58 -32.79 33.95
C ALA A 221 15.36 -31.67 34.68
N ASP A 222 16.64 -31.88 34.96
CA ASP A 222 17.52 -30.91 35.62
C ASP A 222 17.88 -29.73 34.70
N VAL A 223 17.87 -28.51 35.26
CA VAL A 223 18.07 -27.26 34.49
C VAL A 223 19.49 -27.13 33.92
N SER A 224 20.46 -27.85 34.46
CA SER A 224 21.88 -27.86 34.05
C SER A 224 22.21 -28.85 32.93
N ALA A 225 21.23 -29.62 32.43
CA ALA A 225 21.45 -30.59 31.35
C ALA A 225 21.64 -29.91 29.98
N ALA A 226 22.45 -30.53 29.11
CA ALA A 226 22.65 -30.00 27.76
C ALA A 226 21.31 -30.00 27.00
N THR A 227 20.90 -28.82 26.53
CA THR A 227 19.67 -28.62 25.77
C THR A 227 20.01 -28.56 24.28
N ARG A 228 19.34 -29.37 23.47
CA ARG A 228 19.48 -29.34 22.01
C ARG A 228 18.26 -28.64 21.43
N ALA A 229 18.52 -27.61 20.64
CA ALA A 229 17.46 -26.82 20.04
C ALA A 229 16.61 -27.67 19.09
N GLY A 230 15.30 -27.45 19.13
CA GLY A 230 14.42 -27.83 18.04
C GLY A 230 14.73 -27.05 16.77
N GLY A 231 14.39 -27.61 15.62
CA GLY A 231 14.45 -26.93 14.35
C GLY A 231 13.45 -25.79 14.29
N LYS A 232 13.85 -24.66 13.72
CA LYS A 232 12.96 -23.52 13.46
C LYS A 232 12.01 -23.86 12.32
N GLY A 233 10.81 -23.26 12.32
CA GLY A 233 9.89 -23.41 11.19
C GLY A 233 10.36 -22.65 9.94
N ALA A 234 9.83 -23.04 8.78
CA ALA A 234 10.08 -22.38 7.50
C ALA A 234 9.31 -21.06 7.39
N TYR A 235 9.84 -20.12 6.61
CA TYR A 235 9.13 -18.92 6.19
C TYR A 235 8.89 -18.94 4.69
N VAL A 236 7.64 -18.73 4.27
CA VAL A 236 7.29 -18.59 2.86
C VAL A 236 6.37 -17.40 2.63
N LYS A 237 6.59 -16.71 1.51
CA LYS A 237 5.80 -15.55 1.11
C LYS A 237 5.38 -15.63 -0.35
N GLY A 238 4.14 -15.24 -0.64
CA GLY A 238 3.59 -15.25 -2.00
C GLY A 238 2.58 -14.13 -2.26
N THR A 239 2.35 -13.83 -3.54
CA THR A 239 1.28 -12.94 -3.99
C THR A 239 0.14 -13.74 -4.64
N PHE A 240 -1.09 -13.54 -4.18
CA PHE A 240 -2.28 -14.30 -4.56
C PHE A 240 -3.41 -13.38 -4.98
N ASN A 241 -4.12 -13.71 -6.07
CA ASN A 241 -5.36 -13.02 -6.43
C ASN A 241 -6.53 -13.74 -5.79
N LEU A 242 -7.12 -13.14 -4.76
CA LEU A 242 -8.27 -13.68 -4.05
C LEU A 242 -9.55 -12.98 -4.51
N THR A 243 -10.66 -13.70 -4.49
CA THR A 243 -11.97 -13.20 -4.91
C THR A 243 -12.88 -13.08 -3.68
N LEU A 244 -13.63 -11.98 -3.59
CA LEU A 244 -14.66 -11.75 -2.58
C LEU A 244 -15.56 -12.98 -2.43
N GLY A 245 -15.83 -13.37 -1.18
CA GLY A 245 -16.74 -14.47 -0.86
C GLY A 245 -16.11 -15.86 -0.99
N LYS A 246 -14.87 -16.00 -1.48
CA LYS A 246 -14.16 -17.28 -1.37
C LYS A 246 -13.77 -17.54 0.08
N GLU A 247 -14.09 -18.73 0.56
CA GLU A 247 -13.63 -19.22 1.86
C GLU A 247 -12.25 -19.88 1.72
N LEU A 248 -11.37 -19.57 2.66
CA LEU A 248 -10.07 -20.20 2.85
C LEU A 248 -10.05 -20.93 4.19
N LYS A 249 -9.40 -22.09 4.21
CA LYS A 249 -9.09 -22.80 5.45
C LYS A 249 -7.67 -22.45 5.87
N ILE A 250 -7.53 -22.00 7.10
CA ILE A 250 -6.27 -21.53 7.67
C ILE A 250 -5.96 -22.35 8.91
N LEU A 251 -4.84 -23.06 8.89
CA LEU A 251 -4.29 -23.72 10.07
C LEU A 251 -2.94 -23.09 10.38
N VAL A 252 -2.76 -22.69 11.63
CA VAL A 252 -1.50 -22.12 12.10
C VAL A 252 -0.79 -23.16 12.95
N GLY A 253 0.44 -23.49 12.57
CA GLY A 253 1.25 -24.50 13.25
C GLY A 253 1.58 -24.10 14.69
N GLN A 254 1.62 -25.09 15.58
CA GLN A 254 1.99 -24.91 16.99
C GLN A 254 3.36 -25.48 17.27
N THR A 255 4.05 -24.87 18.24
CA THR A 255 5.36 -25.35 18.68
C THR A 255 5.28 -26.80 19.16
N GLY A 256 6.30 -27.59 18.85
CA GLY A 256 6.44 -28.93 19.40
C GLY A 256 6.42 -28.91 20.94
N SER A 257 6.03 -30.03 21.56
CA SER A 257 6.03 -30.16 23.01
C SER A 257 7.09 -31.15 23.48
N ARG A 258 7.51 -31.02 24.74
CA ARG A 258 8.41 -31.96 25.42
C ARG A 258 7.67 -32.61 26.60
N GLY A 259 7.99 -33.88 26.88
CA GLY A 259 7.54 -34.56 28.08
C GLY A 259 7.99 -33.85 29.37
N LYS A 260 7.26 -34.07 30.47
CA LYS A 260 7.56 -33.50 31.80
C LYS A 260 8.35 -34.43 32.72
N PHE A 261 8.31 -35.73 32.46
CA PHE A 261 8.90 -36.78 33.31
C PHE A 261 9.59 -37.81 32.43
N GLY A 262 10.71 -38.38 32.92
CA GLY A 262 11.51 -39.36 32.18
C GLY A 262 12.93 -38.88 31.86
N ARG A 263 13.78 -39.81 31.42
CA ARG A 263 15.13 -39.56 30.89
C ARG A 263 15.36 -40.54 29.73
N PRO A 264 15.71 -40.08 28.51
CA PRO A 264 15.83 -38.68 28.07
C PRO A 264 14.48 -37.99 27.77
N LEU A 265 14.45 -36.65 27.63
CA LEU A 265 13.26 -35.85 27.27
C LEU A 265 13.41 -35.21 25.87
N PRO A 266 13.19 -35.95 24.78
CA PRO A 266 13.28 -35.41 23.43
C PRO A 266 12.14 -34.44 23.11
N GLY A 267 12.38 -33.52 22.18
CA GLY A 267 11.37 -32.58 21.70
C GLY A 267 10.50 -33.18 20.59
N GLY A 268 9.21 -32.89 20.61
CA GLY A 268 8.30 -33.14 19.49
C GLY A 268 8.53 -32.18 18.33
N GLY A 269 8.09 -32.58 17.13
CA GLY A 269 8.19 -31.73 15.94
C GLY A 269 7.17 -30.59 15.95
N GLY A 270 7.52 -29.49 15.29
CA GLY A 270 6.65 -28.34 15.09
C GLY A 270 5.60 -28.59 14.00
N GLY A 271 4.41 -28.00 14.16
CA GLY A 271 3.36 -28.06 13.15
C GLY A 271 3.62 -27.15 11.95
N GLY A 272 3.17 -27.55 10.77
CA GLY A 272 3.14 -26.67 9.59
C GLY A 272 2.01 -25.63 9.68
N THR A 273 2.15 -24.54 8.94
CA THR A 273 1.07 -23.53 8.74
C THR A 273 0.52 -23.66 7.34
N PHE A 274 -0.79 -23.84 7.21
CA PHE A 274 -1.48 -24.20 5.96
C PHE A 274 -2.54 -23.16 5.60
N ILE A 275 -2.55 -22.76 4.33
CA ILE A 275 -3.60 -21.95 3.73
C ILE A 275 -4.05 -22.69 2.47
N THR A 276 -5.31 -23.16 2.51
CA THR A 276 -5.93 -23.92 1.43
C THR A 276 -7.25 -23.28 1.03
N SER A 277 -7.74 -23.65 -0.15
CA SER A 277 -9.13 -23.38 -0.52
C SER A 277 -10.09 -24.21 0.33
N SER A 278 -11.39 -23.90 0.29
CA SER A 278 -12.41 -24.75 0.91
C SER A 278 -12.41 -26.21 0.43
N ALA A 279 -11.90 -26.47 -0.78
CA ALA A 279 -11.71 -27.80 -1.37
C ALA A 279 -10.32 -28.40 -1.06
N ASP A 280 -9.61 -27.90 -0.04
CA ASP A 280 -8.30 -28.37 0.45
C ASP A 280 -7.14 -28.25 -0.56
N ALA A 281 -7.36 -27.65 -1.72
CA ALA A 281 -6.27 -27.30 -2.64
C ALA A 281 -5.32 -26.28 -1.98
N PRO A 282 -4.00 -26.55 -1.92
CA PRO A 282 -3.04 -25.68 -1.23
C PRO A 282 -2.76 -24.40 -2.00
N LEU A 283 -2.71 -23.28 -1.29
CA LEU A 283 -2.24 -21.99 -1.81
C LEU A 283 -0.80 -21.74 -1.34
N ILE A 284 -0.60 -21.78 -0.02
CA ILE A 284 0.71 -21.59 0.60
C ILE A 284 0.79 -22.38 1.91
N ILE A 285 1.91 -23.07 2.11
CA ILE A 285 2.18 -23.92 3.27
C ILE A 285 3.62 -23.69 3.72
N ALA A 286 3.82 -23.43 5.01
CA ALA A 286 5.12 -23.34 5.64
C ALA A 286 5.38 -24.60 6.49
N GLY A 287 6.49 -25.30 6.23
CA GLY A 287 6.88 -26.50 6.98
C GLY A 287 7.34 -26.18 8.41
N GLY A 288 6.95 -27.03 9.36
CA GLY A 288 7.41 -26.99 10.75
C GLY A 288 8.80 -27.63 10.93
N GLY A 289 9.50 -27.25 12.00
CA GLY A 289 10.84 -27.78 12.29
C GLY A 289 10.81 -29.12 13.04
N GLY A 290 11.88 -29.91 12.91
CA GLY A 290 12.07 -31.15 13.66
C GLY A 290 12.35 -30.91 15.14
N GLY A 291 12.07 -31.89 15.99
CA GLY A 291 12.33 -31.83 17.43
C GLY A 291 13.81 -31.96 17.79
N GLY A 292 14.20 -31.34 18.91
CA GLY A 292 15.55 -31.44 19.45
C GLY A 292 15.82 -32.79 20.11
N VAL A 293 17.04 -33.27 19.94
CA VAL A 293 17.50 -34.57 20.47
C VAL A 293 17.75 -34.49 21.99
N ALA A 294 17.63 -35.61 22.69
CA ALA A 294 17.90 -35.68 24.12
C ALA A 294 18.80 -36.85 24.55
N GLN A 295 19.31 -37.70 23.64
CA GLN A 295 20.17 -38.82 24.05
C GLN A 295 21.59 -38.35 24.45
N PRO A 296 22.20 -38.97 25.47
CA PRO A 296 23.60 -38.75 25.83
C PRO A 296 24.55 -39.00 24.65
N GLY A 297 25.48 -38.07 24.40
CA GLY A 297 26.47 -38.18 23.32
C GLY A 297 25.97 -37.76 21.93
N ASN A 298 24.66 -37.55 21.74
CA ASN A 298 24.11 -36.99 20.51
C ASN A 298 23.88 -35.47 20.66
N PHE A 299 24.51 -34.68 19.79
CA PHE A 299 24.48 -33.21 19.82
C PHE A 299 23.69 -32.59 18.67
N HIS A 300 22.99 -33.40 17.86
CA HIS A 300 22.22 -32.91 16.73
C HIS A 300 21.01 -32.08 17.18
N LYS A 301 20.79 -30.98 16.49
CA LYS A 301 19.59 -30.15 16.60
C LYS A 301 18.51 -30.71 15.67
N GLY A 302 17.26 -30.37 15.93
CA GLY A 302 16.20 -30.64 14.95
C GLY A 302 16.48 -29.90 13.64
N ASP A 303 16.27 -30.54 12.50
CA ASP A 303 16.41 -29.86 11.22
C ASP A 303 15.34 -28.77 11.08
N PRO A 304 15.66 -27.61 10.47
CA PRO A 304 14.67 -26.57 10.23
C PRO A 304 13.60 -27.06 9.24
N GLY A 305 12.42 -26.43 9.28
CA GLY A 305 11.42 -26.57 8.22
C GLY A 305 12.03 -26.19 6.87
N GLN A 306 11.71 -26.98 5.85
CA GLN A 306 12.29 -26.87 4.52
C GLN A 306 11.48 -25.92 3.65
N THR A 307 12.14 -25.06 2.88
CA THR A 307 11.44 -24.16 1.92
C THR A 307 11.09 -24.85 0.59
N SER A 308 11.74 -25.99 0.32
CA SER A 308 11.41 -26.90 -0.76
C SER A 308 10.14 -27.69 -0.43
N GLN A 309 9.55 -28.36 -1.43
CA GLN A 309 8.38 -29.21 -1.22
C GLN A 309 8.69 -30.48 -0.42
N ASN A 310 9.95 -30.88 -0.30
CA ASN A 310 10.34 -32.13 0.33
C ASN A 310 10.72 -31.89 1.80
N GLY A 311 10.35 -32.84 2.67
CA GLY A 311 10.84 -32.87 4.04
C GLY A 311 12.30 -33.35 4.12
N SER A 312 13.02 -33.01 5.18
CA SER A 312 14.39 -33.51 5.39
C SER A 312 14.41 -34.83 6.15
N ARG A 313 15.59 -35.49 6.18
CA ARG A 313 15.88 -36.75 6.90
C ARG A 313 14.87 -37.86 6.64
N ALA A 314 14.91 -38.46 5.45
CA ALA A 314 13.88 -39.42 4.99
C ALA A 314 12.45 -38.82 5.01
N GLY A 315 12.36 -37.50 4.84
CA GLY A 315 11.11 -36.78 4.70
C GLY A 315 10.39 -37.15 3.41
N GLY A 316 9.08 -36.92 3.42
CA GLY A 316 8.23 -37.17 2.27
C GLY A 316 8.52 -36.23 1.11
N SER A 317 8.01 -36.59 -0.05
CA SER A 317 8.01 -35.78 -1.27
C SER A 317 6.60 -35.69 -1.87
N ASN A 318 6.33 -34.69 -2.70
CA ASN A 318 5.04 -34.52 -3.39
C ASN A 318 3.82 -34.55 -2.46
N GLY A 319 3.96 -34.01 -1.25
CA GLY A 319 2.87 -33.94 -0.30
C GLY A 319 2.65 -35.23 0.50
N SER A 320 3.63 -36.14 0.56
CA SER A 320 3.61 -37.37 1.37
C SER A 320 4.27 -37.19 2.75
N GLY A 321 4.00 -38.12 3.66
CA GLY A 321 4.49 -38.12 5.05
C GLY A 321 5.97 -38.40 5.16
N GLY A 322 6.56 -38.00 6.28
CA GLY A 322 7.92 -38.42 6.58
C GLY A 322 7.98 -39.91 6.92
N ASN A 323 9.16 -40.50 6.73
CA ASN A 323 9.41 -41.90 7.05
C ASN A 323 10.33 -42.02 8.28
N LEU A 324 10.23 -43.16 8.96
CA LEU A 324 11.18 -43.58 9.97
C LEU A 324 12.18 -44.52 9.31
N TYR A 325 13.46 -44.18 9.37
CA TYR A 325 14.52 -44.94 8.68
C TYR A 325 15.62 -45.32 9.67
N GLU A 326 15.93 -46.62 9.76
CA GLU A 326 17.01 -47.16 10.61
C GLU A 326 18.14 -47.75 9.74
N GLN A 327 19.38 -47.42 10.06
CA GLN A 327 20.57 -47.93 9.36
C GLN A 327 21.30 -48.98 10.24
N GLY A 328 20.99 -50.26 10.05
CA GLY A 328 21.54 -51.42 10.80
C GLY A 328 20.46 -52.40 11.29
N SER A 329 20.83 -53.63 11.68
CA SER A 329 19.92 -54.77 11.95
C SER A 329 18.69 -54.45 12.84
N PRO A 330 17.53 -55.07 12.58
CA PRO A 330 16.22 -54.65 13.10
C PRO A 330 15.97 -55.19 14.50
N SER A 331 16.18 -54.39 15.54
CA SER A 331 15.80 -54.82 16.90
C SER A 331 15.41 -53.71 17.87
N ALA A 332 14.97 -52.54 17.39
CA ALA A 332 14.45 -51.50 18.28
C ALA A 332 13.10 -50.96 17.79
N SER A 333 12.13 -50.86 18.70
CA SER A 333 10.90 -50.10 18.50
C SER A 333 11.23 -48.64 18.19
N PHE A 334 10.66 -48.07 17.11
CA PHE A 334 10.66 -46.63 16.95
C PHE A 334 9.63 -46.03 17.90
N GLU A 335 10.08 -45.38 18.95
CA GLU A 335 9.21 -44.66 19.90
C GLU A 335 9.28 -43.15 19.63
N CYS A 336 9.00 -42.79 18.38
CA CYS A 336 8.82 -41.41 17.89
C CYS A 336 7.94 -41.42 16.65
N GLY A 337 7.38 -40.26 16.29
CA GLY A 337 6.57 -40.06 15.11
C GLY A 337 7.31 -39.26 14.04
N ALA A 338 7.11 -39.66 12.79
CA ALA A 338 7.43 -38.80 11.64
C ALA A 338 6.41 -37.66 11.50
N GLY A 339 6.75 -36.63 10.74
CA GLY A 339 5.86 -35.53 10.43
C GLY A 339 4.73 -35.97 9.49
N GLY A 340 3.52 -35.51 9.77
CA GLY A 340 2.36 -35.68 8.90
C GLY A 340 2.43 -34.80 7.64
N HIS A 341 1.58 -35.12 6.67
CA HIS A 341 1.50 -34.47 5.36
C HIS A 341 0.06 -34.19 4.95
N GLY A 342 -0.14 -33.49 3.82
CA GLY A 342 -1.43 -33.43 3.12
C GLY A 342 -2.54 -32.67 3.87
N GLY A 343 -2.84 -31.45 3.42
CA GLY A 343 -3.99 -30.69 3.89
C GLY A 343 -3.81 -30.03 5.25
N PHE A 344 -3.38 -30.75 6.29
CA PHE A 344 -3.20 -30.24 7.67
C PHE A 344 -2.25 -31.14 8.51
N GLY A 345 -1.14 -31.61 7.92
CA GLY A 345 -0.21 -32.55 8.56
C GLY A 345 0.44 -31.99 9.84
N GLY A 346 0.18 -32.65 10.98
CA GLY A 346 0.78 -32.30 12.28
C GLY A 346 2.24 -32.76 12.43
N GLY A 347 2.95 -32.22 13.41
CA GLY A 347 4.28 -32.70 13.79
C GLY A 347 4.23 -34.10 14.41
N GLY A 348 5.34 -34.82 14.28
CA GLY A 348 5.53 -36.13 14.89
C GLY A 348 5.71 -36.05 16.41
N ALA A 349 5.17 -37.04 17.12
CA ALA A 349 5.33 -37.17 18.56
C ALA A 349 6.77 -37.60 18.95
N ALA A 350 7.20 -37.26 20.15
CA ALA A 350 8.48 -37.70 20.71
C ALA A 350 8.26 -38.53 21.98
N PHE A 351 9.05 -39.59 22.16
CA PHE A 351 9.10 -40.36 23.41
C PHE A 351 10.54 -40.68 23.79
N LEU A 352 11.18 -41.65 23.14
CA LEU A 352 12.63 -41.91 23.32
C LEU A 352 13.49 -41.14 22.32
N TYR A 353 12.91 -40.81 21.15
CA TYR A 353 13.56 -40.08 20.06
C TYR A 353 12.75 -38.83 19.68
N PRO A 354 13.39 -37.81 19.06
CA PRO A 354 12.69 -36.59 18.66
C PRO A 354 11.66 -36.84 17.56
N GLY A 355 10.60 -36.02 17.55
CA GLY A 355 9.56 -36.07 16.53
C GLY A 355 9.86 -35.14 15.36
N ALA A 356 9.46 -35.50 14.15
CA ALA A 356 9.76 -34.72 12.95
C ALA A 356 8.69 -33.64 12.63
N GLY A 357 9.07 -32.58 11.90
CA GLY A 357 8.19 -31.45 11.59
C GLY A 357 7.10 -31.79 10.57
N GLY A 358 5.89 -31.26 10.76
CA GLY A 358 4.79 -31.38 9.79
C GLY A 358 4.90 -30.36 8.65
N GLY A 359 4.21 -30.55 7.53
CA GLY A 359 4.27 -29.60 6.42
C GLY A 359 3.50 -30.05 5.18
N TYR A 360 3.81 -29.44 4.03
CA TYR A 360 3.32 -29.92 2.73
C TYR A 360 3.69 -31.39 2.56
N SER A 361 4.98 -31.69 2.70
CA SER A 361 5.48 -33.04 2.96
C SER A 361 6.01 -33.13 4.40
N GLY A 362 5.88 -34.29 5.04
CA GLY A 362 6.35 -34.47 6.42
C GLY A 362 7.86 -34.64 6.51
N GLY A 363 8.49 -34.14 7.58
CA GLY A 363 9.87 -34.48 7.92
C GLY A 363 9.97 -35.93 8.40
N GLY A 364 11.05 -36.64 8.10
CA GLY A 364 11.28 -38.00 8.59
C GLY A 364 12.17 -38.03 9.82
N VAL A 365 12.43 -39.22 10.35
CA VAL A 365 13.41 -39.45 11.43
C VAL A 365 14.40 -40.50 10.96
N VAL A 366 15.69 -40.19 11.04
CA VAL A 366 16.77 -41.12 10.71
C VAL A 366 17.48 -41.51 11.99
N LYS A 367 17.63 -42.82 12.21
CA LYS A 367 18.33 -43.42 13.35
C LYS A 367 19.45 -44.33 12.86
N ASN A 368 20.66 -44.08 13.37
CA ASN A 368 21.84 -44.91 13.17
C ASN A 368 22.36 -45.41 14.53
N LYS A 369 23.39 -46.26 14.56
CA LYS A 369 23.95 -46.84 15.80
C LYS A 369 24.30 -45.82 16.89
N GLU A 370 24.64 -44.58 16.50
CA GLU A 370 25.18 -43.54 17.40
C GLU A 370 24.35 -42.24 17.39
N GLU A 371 23.45 -42.05 16.41
CA GLU A 371 22.78 -40.76 16.18
C GLU A 371 21.30 -40.95 15.80
N THR A 372 20.45 -40.01 16.19
CA THR A 372 19.05 -39.92 15.78
C THR A 372 18.69 -38.47 15.52
N ASN A 373 18.18 -38.16 14.33
CA ASN A 373 17.90 -36.80 13.88
C ASN A 373 16.49 -36.68 13.32
N ALA A 374 15.75 -35.67 13.78
CA ALA A 374 14.42 -35.35 13.28
C ALA A 374 14.48 -34.31 12.15
N GLY A 375 13.85 -34.64 11.03
CA GLY A 375 13.71 -33.79 9.86
C GLY A 375 12.65 -32.70 10.03
N GLY A 376 12.80 -31.60 9.28
CA GLY A 376 11.75 -30.59 9.12
C GLY A 376 10.82 -30.91 7.96
N GLY A 377 9.59 -30.40 8.03
CA GLY A 377 8.58 -30.57 6.98
C GLY A 377 8.84 -29.66 5.76
N GLY A 378 8.35 -30.07 4.59
CA GLY A 378 8.39 -29.31 3.34
C GLY A 378 7.35 -28.18 3.28
N SER A 379 7.60 -27.20 2.42
CA SER A 379 6.75 -26.03 2.16
C SER A 379 6.18 -26.01 0.73
N PHE A 380 5.08 -25.28 0.52
CA PHE A 380 4.43 -25.11 -0.79
C PHE A 380 4.04 -23.65 -1.02
N ASN A 381 4.13 -23.16 -2.26
CA ASN A 381 3.71 -21.81 -2.61
C ASN A 381 3.33 -21.74 -4.11
N SER A 382 2.08 -21.42 -4.40
CA SER A 382 1.57 -21.25 -5.77
C SER A 382 1.44 -19.77 -6.20
N GLY A 383 2.01 -18.84 -5.45
CA GLY A 383 1.91 -17.39 -5.69
C GLY A 383 2.87 -16.87 -6.77
N ALA A 384 2.54 -15.71 -7.36
CA ALA A 384 3.25 -15.14 -8.52
C ALA A 384 4.63 -14.52 -8.21
N LYS A 385 4.96 -14.30 -6.94
CA LYS A 385 6.28 -13.85 -6.46
C LYS A 385 6.63 -14.64 -5.20
N SER A 386 7.49 -15.64 -5.35
CA SER A 386 7.90 -16.51 -4.24
C SER A 386 9.22 -16.03 -3.64
N GLU A 387 9.18 -15.61 -2.39
CA GLU A 387 10.38 -15.44 -1.55
C GLU A 387 10.34 -16.53 -0.47
N LYS A 388 11.50 -17.12 -0.19
CA LYS A 388 11.65 -18.31 0.66
C LYS A 388 12.91 -18.17 1.49
N GLU A 389 12.81 -18.45 2.78
CA GLU A 389 13.98 -18.43 3.67
C GLU A 389 13.87 -19.56 4.70
N GLU A 390 14.99 -20.26 4.91
CA GLU A 390 15.08 -21.44 5.77
C GLU A 390 15.44 -21.05 7.21
N GLY A 391 14.68 -21.55 8.19
CA GLY A 391 15.05 -21.50 9.61
C GLY A 391 14.81 -20.17 10.34
N LEU A 392 13.66 -19.52 10.18
CA LEU A 392 13.47 -18.15 10.68
C LEU A 392 12.57 -17.94 11.90
N VAL A 393 11.88 -18.95 12.45
CA VAL A 393 10.92 -18.73 13.54
C VAL A 393 11.14 -19.65 14.73
N GLU A 394 11.36 -19.03 15.89
CA GLU A 394 11.27 -19.65 17.21
C GLU A 394 9.88 -19.39 17.79
N GLY A 395 9.20 -20.44 18.27
CA GLY A 395 7.85 -20.38 18.81
C GLY A 395 6.74 -20.80 17.83
N ASP A 396 5.51 -20.39 18.17
CA ASP A 396 4.30 -20.75 17.43
C ASP A 396 4.27 -20.08 16.05
N GLY A 397 3.70 -20.77 15.07
CA GLY A 397 3.52 -20.23 13.72
C GLY A 397 2.61 -19.00 13.73
N ALA A 398 2.69 -18.22 12.66
CA ALA A 398 1.74 -17.14 12.39
C ALA A 398 1.49 -17.05 10.88
N LEU A 399 0.47 -16.28 10.52
CA LEU A 399 0.16 -15.95 9.14
C LEU A 399 -0.25 -14.48 9.05
N GLN A 400 0.30 -13.76 8.08
CA GLN A 400 -0.10 -12.40 7.76
C GLN A 400 -0.59 -12.31 6.32
N ALA A 401 -1.76 -11.72 6.10
CA ALA A 401 -2.27 -11.40 4.77
C ALA A 401 -2.61 -9.91 4.68
N TYR A 402 -2.16 -9.22 3.62
CA TYR A 402 -2.55 -7.84 3.34
C TYR A 402 -2.76 -7.54 1.87
N LYS A 403 -3.65 -6.58 1.58
CA LYS A 403 -3.96 -6.17 0.20
C LYS A 403 -2.82 -5.32 -0.37
N ALA A 404 -2.33 -5.69 -1.55
CA ALA A 404 -1.28 -4.94 -2.25
C ALA A 404 -1.76 -3.52 -2.66
N PRO A 405 -0.89 -2.49 -2.57
CA PRO A 405 -1.21 -1.15 -3.06
C PRO A 405 -1.43 -1.16 -4.59
N ILE A 406 -2.40 -0.38 -5.07
CA ILE A 406 -2.79 -0.36 -6.48
C ILE A 406 -1.86 0.59 -7.23
N LYS A 407 -1.13 0.07 -8.22
CA LYS A 407 -0.18 0.84 -9.04
C LYS A 407 -0.72 1.09 -10.44
N PHE A 408 -0.57 2.31 -10.93
CA PHE A 408 -0.86 2.75 -12.29
C PHE A 408 0.45 3.24 -12.92
N THR A 409 0.92 2.56 -13.96
CA THR A 409 2.22 2.88 -14.59
C THR A 409 2.01 3.46 -15.97
N PHE A 410 2.35 4.73 -16.15
CA PHE A 410 2.27 5.45 -17.40
C PHE A 410 3.64 5.47 -18.09
N THR A 411 3.64 5.25 -19.40
CA THR A 411 4.83 5.20 -20.25
C THR A 411 4.62 6.02 -21.52
N THR A 412 5.63 6.08 -22.37
CA THR A 412 5.57 6.67 -23.72
C THR A 412 4.73 5.84 -24.70
N LEU A 413 4.26 4.65 -24.30
CA LEU A 413 3.49 3.72 -25.14
C LEU A 413 4.23 3.35 -26.44
N GLY A 414 5.57 3.36 -26.41
CA GLY A 414 6.44 3.05 -27.54
C GLY A 414 6.58 4.17 -28.57
N ALA A 415 6.04 5.37 -28.31
CA ALA A 415 6.27 6.52 -29.15
C ALA A 415 7.71 7.05 -29.02
N LEU A 416 8.24 7.58 -30.12
CA LEU A 416 9.62 8.00 -30.26
C LEU A 416 9.68 9.41 -30.87
N GLY A 417 10.73 10.16 -30.55
CA GLY A 417 11.00 11.47 -31.16
C GLY A 417 10.18 12.62 -30.55
N PRO A 418 9.78 13.62 -31.35
CA PRO A 418 9.22 14.87 -30.83
C PRO A 418 7.74 14.78 -30.45
N THR A 419 6.98 13.82 -30.98
CA THR A 419 5.54 13.70 -30.75
C THR A 419 5.20 12.54 -29.81
N GLY A 420 4.21 12.73 -28.95
CA GLY A 420 3.73 11.68 -28.04
C GLY A 420 2.88 10.58 -28.71
N PRO A 421 2.37 9.62 -27.92
CA PRO A 421 1.67 8.44 -28.43
C PRO A 421 0.32 8.73 -29.09
N ARG A 422 -0.05 7.88 -30.05
CA ARG A 422 -1.31 7.96 -30.80
C ARG A 422 -2.35 6.90 -30.42
N HIS A 423 -1.93 5.83 -29.71
CA HIS A 423 -2.80 4.73 -29.32
C HIS A 423 -2.45 4.24 -27.90
N THR A 424 -3.40 3.59 -27.23
CA THR A 424 -3.26 3.08 -25.84
C THR A 424 -3.09 1.56 -25.76
N TYR A 425 -2.81 0.87 -26.88
CA TYR A 425 -2.69 -0.60 -26.93
C TYR A 425 -1.68 -1.17 -25.93
N GLY A 426 -0.60 -0.44 -25.64
CA GLY A 426 0.39 -0.83 -24.62
C GLY A 426 -0.15 -0.94 -23.18
N TYR A 427 -1.41 -0.59 -22.93
CA TYR A 427 -2.08 -0.75 -21.63
C TYR A 427 -3.05 -1.92 -21.55
N GLN A 428 -3.27 -2.69 -22.62
CA GLN A 428 -4.10 -3.90 -22.56
C GLN A 428 -3.55 -4.90 -21.52
N GLY A 429 -4.43 -5.48 -20.71
CA GLY A 429 -4.06 -6.38 -19.62
C GLY A 429 -3.43 -5.70 -18.40
N THR A 430 -3.37 -4.36 -18.37
CA THR A 430 -2.82 -3.59 -17.23
C THR A 430 -3.91 -2.89 -16.41
N THR A 431 -3.52 -2.30 -15.28
CA THR A 431 -4.45 -1.51 -14.44
C THR A 431 -5.01 -0.25 -15.14
N LEU A 432 -4.44 0.14 -16.28
CA LEU A 432 -4.83 1.29 -17.11
C LEU A 432 -5.71 0.95 -18.31
N GLU A 433 -5.96 -0.33 -18.58
CA GLU A 433 -6.79 -0.76 -19.71
C GLU A 433 -8.17 -0.08 -19.69
N GLY A 434 -8.54 0.55 -20.81
CA GLY A 434 -9.82 1.26 -20.97
C GLY A 434 -10.00 2.51 -20.10
N LYS A 435 -8.95 2.98 -19.39
CA LYS A 435 -9.03 4.10 -18.43
C LYS A 435 -8.27 5.35 -18.85
N VAL A 436 -7.55 5.30 -19.98
CA VAL A 436 -6.72 6.39 -20.49
C VAL A 436 -7.24 6.80 -21.86
N THR A 437 -7.42 8.10 -22.06
CA THR A 437 -7.64 8.70 -23.39
C THR A 437 -6.45 9.57 -23.76
N LEU A 438 -6.21 9.78 -25.06
CA LEU A 438 -5.08 10.57 -25.56
C LEU A 438 -5.58 11.89 -26.15
N GLN A 439 -4.85 12.96 -25.89
CA GLN A 439 -5.02 14.26 -26.53
C GLN A 439 -3.63 14.80 -26.90
N ASN A 440 -3.29 14.79 -28.19
CA ASN A 440 -1.98 15.23 -28.70
C ASN A 440 -0.78 14.56 -27.99
N GLY A 441 -0.89 13.25 -27.71
CA GLY A 441 0.15 12.50 -26.97
C GLY A 441 0.08 12.61 -25.45
N ILE A 442 -0.71 13.54 -24.90
CA ILE A 442 -0.95 13.66 -23.45
C ILE A 442 -2.02 12.63 -23.04
N GLN A 443 -1.72 11.91 -21.96
CA GLN A 443 -2.59 10.88 -21.40
C GLN A 443 -3.53 11.48 -20.36
N LEU A 444 -4.82 11.45 -20.64
CA LEU A 444 -5.86 11.87 -19.71
C LEU A 444 -6.33 10.66 -18.90
N TRP A 445 -6.21 10.76 -17.58
CA TRP A 445 -6.59 9.69 -16.67
C TRP A 445 -7.49 10.21 -15.57
N LYS A 446 -8.61 9.50 -15.33
CA LYS A 446 -9.53 9.80 -14.23
C LYS A 446 -9.16 8.98 -13.01
N VAL A 447 -8.93 9.68 -11.90
CA VAL A 447 -8.65 9.09 -10.59
C VAL A 447 -9.79 8.12 -10.21
N PRO A 448 -9.51 6.81 -10.04
CA PRO A 448 -10.54 5.80 -9.90
C PRO A 448 -11.18 5.79 -8.51
N SER A 449 -10.50 6.31 -7.49
CA SER A 449 -10.97 6.34 -6.10
C SER A 449 -10.41 7.57 -5.40
N SER A 450 -11.17 8.19 -4.49
CA SER A 450 -10.60 9.22 -3.64
C SER A 450 -9.49 8.60 -2.80
N GLY A 451 -8.36 9.29 -2.62
CA GLY A 451 -7.16 8.63 -2.15
C GLY A 451 -6.02 9.56 -1.82
N THR A 452 -5.17 9.10 -0.91
CA THR A 452 -3.77 9.50 -0.88
C THR A 452 -3.01 8.65 -1.88
N TYR A 453 -2.34 9.34 -2.80
CA TYR A 453 -1.57 8.77 -3.89
C TYR A 453 -0.12 9.21 -3.76
N VAL A 454 0.80 8.27 -3.94
CA VAL A 454 2.21 8.59 -4.19
C VAL A 454 2.40 8.66 -5.69
N ILE A 455 2.90 9.79 -6.19
CA ILE A 455 3.32 9.94 -7.57
C ILE A 455 4.84 9.95 -7.63
N GLU A 456 5.39 9.11 -8.48
CA GLU A 456 6.80 9.08 -8.86
C GLU A 456 6.90 9.42 -10.34
N ALA A 457 7.69 10.43 -10.70
CA ALA A 457 7.89 10.91 -12.05
C ALA A 457 9.39 10.94 -12.40
N TRP A 458 9.71 10.47 -13.60
CA TRP A 458 11.06 10.53 -14.17
C TRP A 458 11.02 11.29 -15.49
N GLY A 459 11.87 12.30 -15.64
CA GLY A 459 12.12 12.94 -16.94
C GLY A 459 12.92 12.01 -17.85
N ALA A 460 12.91 12.26 -19.15
CA ALA A 460 13.69 11.49 -20.11
C ALA A 460 15.15 11.97 -20.20
N SER A 461 16.05 11.12 -20.68
CA SER A 461 17.42 11.54 -20.98
C SER A 461 17.52 12.29 -22.31
N GLY A 462 18.50 13.18 -22.42
CA GLY A 462 18.98 13.63 -23.72
C GLY A 462 19.65 12.49 -24.47
N ALA A 463 19.82 12.66 -25.78
CA ALA A 463 20.57 11.71 -26.58
C ALA A 463 22.08 11.93 -26.45
N ASP A 464 22.84 10.86 -26.60
CA ASP A 464 24.28 10.93 -26.72
C ASP A 464 24.66 11.57 -28.07
N GLY A 465 25.80 12.26 -28.11
CA GLY A 465 26.39 12.64 -29.39
C GLY A 465 26.75 11.41 -30.23
N HIS A 466 26.88 11.57 -31.53
CA HIS A 466 27.31 10.53 -32.45
C HIS A 466 28.47 11.02 -33.32
N VAL A 467 29.52 10.21 -33.44
CA VAL A 467 30.54 10.39 -34.47
C VAL A 467 30.40 9.24 -35.46
N GLY A 468 30.25 9.56 -36.75
CA GLY A 468 30.16 8.57 -37.82
C GLY A 468 31.46 7.80 -38.04
N SER A 469 31.55 7.08 -39.16
CA SER A 469 32.55 6.03 -39.49
C SER A 469 34.05 6.40 -39.40
N TYR A 470 34.41 7.64 -39.12
CA TYR A 470 35.81 8.09 -39.02
C TYR A 470 36.45 7.93 -37.62
N ASN A 471 35.74 7.41 -36.62
CA ASN A 471 36.28 6.95 -35.31
C ASN A 471 37.32 7.88 -34.60
N GLN A 472 37.29 9.19 -34.85
CA GLN A 472 38.30 10.13 -34.33
C GLN A 472 37.70 11.29 -33.52
N GLY A 473 36.59 11.10 -32.80
CA GLY A 473 35.99 12.17 -31.99
C GLY A 473 35.51 11.74 -30.60
N ASN A 474 35.28 12.72 -29.75
CA ASN A 474 34.90 12.55 -28.36
C ASN A 474 33.36 12.68 -28.23
N ILE A 475 32.69 11.62 -27.76
CA ILE A 475 31.23 11.60 -27.57
C ILE A 475 30.87 12.10 -26.18
N GLY A 476 30.08 13.17 -26.10
CA GLY A 476 29.40 13.59 -24.88
C GLY A 476 28.15 12.74 -24.65
N ALA A 477 27.98 12.25 -23.43
CA ALA A 477 26.74 11.57 -23.04
C ALA A 477 25.59 12.57 -22.90
N GLY A 478 24.38 12.16 -23.25
CA GLY A 478 23.16 12.87 -22.91
C GLY A 478 22.97 12.90 -21.39
N GLY A 479 22.50 14.04 -20.89
CA GLY A 479 22.09 14.19 -19.51
C GLY A 479 20.93 13.26 -19.19
N LYS A 480 20.96 12.60 -18.03
CA LYS A 480 19.85 11.79 -17.52
C LYS A 480 18.71 12.67 -17.02
N GLY A 481 17.47 12.19 -17.09
CA GLY A 481 16.31 12.89 -16.54
C GLY A 481 16.28 12.90 -15.00
N ALA A 482 15.61 13.89 -14.42
CA ALA A 482 15.39 14.01 -12.98
C ALA A 482 14.37 12.97 -12.49
N TYR A 483 14.39 12.70 -11.18
CA TYR A 483 13.36 11.93 -10.47
C TYR A 483 12.72 12.82 -9.41
N MET A 484 11.38 12.79 -9.38
CA MET A 484 10.55 13.49 -8.42
C MET A 484 9.51 12.55 -7.83
N ARG A 485 9.35 12.55 -6.51
CA ARG A 485 8.30 11.83 -5.80
C ARG A 485 7.56 12.77 -4.87
N GLY A 486 6.23 12.66 -4.81
CA GLY A 486 5.41 13.38 -3.85
C GLY A 486 4.14 12.63 -3.49
N THR A 487 3.57 12.97 -2.34
CA THR A 487 2.29 12.47 -1.83
C THR A 487 1.19 13.50 -2.08
N PHE A 488 0.07 13.05 -2.66
CA PHE A 488 -1.05 13.89 -3.09
C PHE A 488 -2.37 13.29 -2.64
N ASN A 489 -3.34 14.15 -2.33
CA ASN A 489 -4.72 13.72 -2.12
C ASN A 489 -5.55 14.05 -3.35
N PHE A 490 -6.12 13.03 -3.97
CA PHE A 490 -7.03 13.19 -5.10
C PHE A 490 -8.43 12.72 -4.74
N THR A 491 -9.43 13.39 -5.31
CA THR A 491 -10.82 12.94 -5.24
C THR A 491 -11.15 12.09 -6.48
N ARG A 492 -12.01 11.08 -6.30
CA ARG A 492 -12.49 10.24 -7.41
C ARG A 492 -13.06 11.12 -8.52
N GLY A 493 -12.71 10.79 -9.75
CA GLY A 493 -13.18 11.50 -10.94
C GLY A 493 -12.34 12.73 -11.30
N THR A 494 -11.42 13.15 -10.42
CA THR A 494 -10.38 14.13 -10.78
C THR A 494 -9.67 13.63 -12.03
N THR A 495 -9.61 14.47 -13.06
CA THR A 495 -8.89 14.15 -14.30
C THR A 495 -7.49 14.73 -14.20
N LEU A 496 -6.47 13.91 -14.47
CA LEU A 496 -5.08 14.33 -14.53
C LEU A 496 -4.61 14.31 -15.99
N LYS A 497 -3.87 15.35 -16.40
CA LYS A 497 -3.07 15.36 -17.63
C LYS A 497 -1.70 14.79 -17.30
N ILE A 498 -1.32 13.73 -18.01
CA ILE A 498 -0.06 13.02 -17.79
C ILE A 498 0.72 13.01 -19.12
N LEU A 499 1.82 13.75 -19.17
CA LEU A 499 2.80 13.69 -20.26
C LEU A 499 4.00 12.90 -19.76
N VAL A 500 4.39 11.84 -20.47
CA VAL A 500 5.60 11.09 -20.17
C VAL A 500 6.67 11.48 -21.18
N GLY A 501 7.80 12.00 -20.70
CA GLY A 501 8.87 12.50 -21.55
C GLY A 501 9.47 11.41 -22.43
N GLN A 502 9.86 11.74 -23.65
CA GLN A 502 10.59 10.86 -24.56
C GLN A 502 12.07 11.22 -24.59
N THR A 503 12.90 10.22 -24.84
CA THR A 503 14.34 10.42 -25.05
C THR A 503 14.56 11.32 -26.25
N GLY A 504 15.56 12.21 -26.17
CA GLY A 504 16.04 12.91 -27.36
C GLY A 504 16.55 11.92 -28.41
N SER A 505 16.69 12.37 -29.65
CA SER A 505 17.26 11.54 -30.72
C SER A 505 18.58 12.09 -31.24
N THR A 506 19.36 11.22 -31.87
CA THR A 506 20.54 11.58 -32.66
C THR A 506 20.41 10.83 -33.97
N ARG A 507 20.44 11.53 -35.11
CA ARG A 507 20.43 10.88 -36.42
C ARG A 507 21.80 10.22 -36.66
N LYS A 508 21.82 9.09 -37.37
CA LYS A 508 23.01 8.21 -37.50
C LYS A 508 23.79 8.38 -38.82
N ILE A 509 23.48 9.39 -39.63
CA ILE A 509 24.07 9.58 -40.96
C ILE A 509 24.79 10.93 -41.00
N GLY A 510 26.13 10.94 -41.04
CA GLY A 510 26.98 12.14 -41.11
C GLY A 510 28.03 12.29 -40.00
N SER A 511 28.98 13.23 -40.18
CA SER A 511 30.09 13.54 -39.25
C SER A 511 29.77 14.72 -38.33
N PRO A 512 30.44 14.82 -37.17
CA PRO A 512 29.85 14.62 -35.82
C PRO A 512 28.48 15.27 -35.61
N LEU A 513 27.55 14.54 -34.97
CA LEU A 513 26.18 14.95 -34.71
C LEU A 513 25.88 15.02 -33.21
N PRO A 514 25.56 16.19 -32.64
CA PRO A 514 25.14 16.32 -31.25
C PRO A 514 23.73 15.72 -31.04
N GLY A 515 23.44 15.33 -29.80
CA GLY A 515 22.16 14.75 -29.43
C GLY A 515 21.09 15.79 -29.10
N GLY A 516 19.83 15.46 -29.41
CA GLY A 516 18.65 16.22 -28.98
C GLY A 516 18.42 16.14 -27.47
N GLY A 517 17.72 17.14 -26.93
CA GLY A 517 17.37 17.20 -25.51
C GLY A 517 16.24 16.22 -25.15
N GLY A 518 16.24 15.68 -23.94
CA GLY A 518 15.18 14.82 -23.42
C GLY A 518 13.98 15.63 -22.93
N GLY A 519 12.78 15.08 -23.07
CA GLY A 519 11.57 15.73 -22.59
C GLY A 519 11.32 15.55 -21.09
N GLY A 520 10.62 16.52 -20.50
CA GLY A 520 10.11 16.43 -19.13
C GLY A 520 8.89 15.51 -19.03
N SER A 521 8.63 14.99 -17.83
CA SER A 521 7.37 14.29 -17.51
C SER A 521 6.50 15.16 -16.62
N PHE A 522 5.24 15.36 -16.98
CA PHE A 522 4.33 16.32 -16.36
C PHE A 522 3.08 15.63 -15.84
N ILE A 523 2.68 15.95 -14.62
CA ILE A 523 1.38 15.60 -14.06
C ILE A 523 0.71 16.89 -13.60
N THR A 524 -0.38 17.27 -14.27
CA THR A 524 -1.10 18.53 -14.03
C THR A 524 -2.61 18.31 -13.93
N THR A 525 -3.32 19.34 -13.49
CA THR A 525 -4.77 19.45 -13.72
C THR A 525 -5.07 19.66 -15.22
N PRO A 526 -6.34 19.56 -15.65
CA PRO A 526 -6.73 19.90 -17.02
C PRO A 526 -6.52 21.38 -17.37
N SER A 527 -6.41 22.26 -16.37
CA SER A 527 -6.08 23.68 -16.50
C SER A 527 -4.58 23.97 -16.36
N ASP A 528 -3.75 22.95 -16.61
CA ASP A 528 -2.28 23.03 -16.62
C ASP A 528 -1.61 23.45 -15.31
N THR A 529 -2.34 23.39 -14.18
CA THR A 529 -1.76 23.61 -12.85
C THR A 529 -0.93 22.39 -12.44
N PRO A 530 0.38 22.53 -12.18
CA PRO A 530 1.25 21.38 -11.96
C PRO A 530 1.08 20.78 -10.57
N PHE A 531 1.06 19.45 -10.50
CA PHE A 531 1.27 18.72 -9.24
C PHE A 531 2.74 18.36 -9.09
N ILE A 532 3.28 17.69 -10.10
CA ILE A 532 4.67 17.21 -10.10
C ILE A 532 5.19 17.11 -11.52
N ILE A 533 6.41 17.59 -11.74
CA ILE A 533 7.09 17.63 -13.03
C ILE A 533 8.55 17.22 -12.79
N ALA A 534 9.03 16.26 -13.58
CA ALA A 534 10.43 15.85 -13.58
C ALA A 534 11.10 16.32 -14.89
N GLY A 535 12.13 17.15 -14.77
CA GLY A 535 12.86 17.71 -15.91
C GLY A 535 13.68 16.68 -16.67
N GLY A 536 13.72 16.83 -18.00
CA GLY A 536 14.54 16.05 -18.91
C GLY A 536 16.00 16.54 -18.95
N GLY A 537 16.91 15.67 -19.38
CA GLY A 537 18.33 16.01 -19.50
C GLY A 537 18.68 16.66 -20.84
N GLY A 538 19.75 17.47 -20.86
CA GLY A 538 20.29 18.05 -22.08
C GLY A 538 20.98 17.01 -22.97
N GLY A 539 21.08 17.27 -24.27
CA GLY A 539 21.80 16.42 -25.22
C GLY A 539 23.31 16.48 -25.07
N GLY A 540 23.99 15.42 -25.50
CA GLY A 540 25.44 15.34 -25.51
C GLY A 540 26.05 15.99 -26.76
N ILE A 541 27.23 16.60 -26.63
CA ILE A 541 27.96 17.14 -27.78
C ILE A 541 28.64 16.03 -28.60
N ALA A 542 28.87 16.27 -29.88
CA ALA A 542 29.84 15.53 -30.69
C ALA A 542 30.84 16.53 -31.29
N ASN A 543 32.09 16.53 -30.80
CA ASN A 543 33.16 17.39 -31.33
C ASN A 543 34.51 16.65 -31.28
N TRP A 544 35.44 17.06 -32.15
CA TRP A 544 36.80 16.55 -32.31
C TRP A 544 37.74 16.88 -31.14
N ARG A 545 37.40 17.87 -30.28
CA ARG A 545 38.34 18.40 -29.25
C ARG A 545 37.93 18.17 -27.79
N MET A 546 36.65 18.12 -27.44
CA MET A 546 36.18 18.13 -26.03
C MET A 546 35.00 17.16 -25.77
N ARG A 547 34.90 16.62 -24.55
CA ARG A 547 33.77 15.80 -24.06
C ARG A 547 32.89 16.63 -23.12
N TYR A 548 31.83 17.24 -23.63
CA TYR A 548 30.81 17.85 -22.78
C TYR A 548 29.54 17.02 -22.76
N ALA A 549 29.26 16.41 -21.61
CA ALA A 549 27.97 15.79 -21.37
C ALA A 549 26.89 16.87 -21.25
N GLY A 550 25.67 16.52 -21.67
CA GLY A 550 24.51 17.34 -21.36
C GLY A 550 24.27 17.37 -19.85
N ASP A 551 23.88 18.52 -19.31
CA ASP A 551 23.53 18.58 -17.89
C ASP A 551 22.28 17.71 -17.63
N PRO A 552 22.21 16.98 -16.50
CA PRO A 552 21.04 16.18 -16.19
C PRO A 552 19.81 17.06 -15.91
N GLY A 553 18.61 16.49 -15.93
CA GLY A 553 17.41 17.17 -15.42
C GLY A 553 17.63 17.67 -14.00
N GLN A 554 17.22 18.90 -13.71
CA GLN A 554 17.46 19.57 -12.43
C GLN A 554 16.35 19.27 -11.43
N ILE A 555 16.67 19.27 -10.13
CA ILE A 555 15.70 19.07 -9.03
C ILE A 555 15.08 20.37 -8.51
N THR A 556 15.53 21.51 -9.04
CA THR A 556 15.03 22.85 -8.74
C THR A 556 14.08 23.30 -9.84
N GLY A 557 13.28 24.34 -9.58
CA GLY A 557 12.39 24.94 -10.57
C GLY A 557 13.10 25.67 -11.72
N THR A 558 14.44 25.72 -11.71
CA THR A 558 15.25 26.46 -12.69
C THR A 558 16.05 25.49 -13.55
N GLY A 559 15.98 25.67 -14.87
CA GLY A 559 16.80 24.93 -15.82
C GLY A 559 18.26 25.35 -15.74
N SER A 560 19.16 24.44 -16.10
CA SER A 560 20.61 24.73 -16.13
C SER A 560 21.04 25.43 -17.41
N ARG A 561 22.28 25.98 -17.42
CA ARG A 561 22.90 26.65 -18.59
C ARG A 561 22.06 27.80 -19.17
N ARG A 562 21.66 28.75 -18.32
CA ARG A 562 20.68 29.81 -18.70
C ARG A 562 19.31 29.23 -19.07
N GLY A 563 18.93 28.17 -18.36
CA GLY A 563 17.57 27.66 -18.44
C GLY A 563 16.57 28.64 -17.82
N GLY A 564 15.30 28.42 -18.14
CA GLY A 564 14.21 29.23 -17.63
C GLY A 564 14.02 29.05 -16.13
N SER A 565 13.15 29.88 -15.57
CA SER A 565 12.63 29.82 -14.20
C SER A 565 11.13 30.07 -14.21
N GLU A 566 10.41 29.68 -13.15
CA GLU A 566 8.97 29.98 -13.01
C GLU A 566 8.12 29.57 -14.24
N GLY A 567 8.38 28.38 -14.78
CA GLY A 567 7.62 27.88 -15.92
C GLY A 567 8.15 28.27 -17.30
N THR A 568 9.14 29.17 -17.38
CA THR A 568 9.64 29.69 -18.67
C THR A 568 10.56 28.70 -19.41
N GLY A 569 10.67 28.87 -20.72
CA GLY A 569 11.57 28.12 -21.59
C GLY A 569 13.02 28.55 -21.42
N GLY A 570 13.95 27.71 -21.87
CA GLY A 570 15.38 28.02 -21.83
C GLY A 570 15.80 29.04 -22.88
N LYS A 571 16.96 29.67 -22.66
CA LYS A 571 17.55 30.67 -23.57
C LYS A 571 18.87 30.22 -24.16
N LEU A 572 19.23 30.83 -25.29
CA LEU A 572 20.49 30.64 -25.98
C LEU A 572 21.44 31.78 -25.60
N TYR A 573 22.64 31.46 -25.10
CA TYR A 573 23.59 32.46 -24.63
C TYR A 573 24.98 32.28 -25.21
N VAL A 574 25.56 33.37 -25.71
CA VAL A 574 26.90 33.41 -26.33
C VAL A 574 27.83 34.27 -25.48
N LYS A 575 28.95 33.71 -25.02
CA LYS A 575 29.91 34.42 -24.14
C LYS A 575 31.01 35.16 -24.90
N ARG A 576 31.68 34.50 -25.87
CA ARG A 576 32.87 34.98 -26.59
C ARG A 576 32.96 34.42 -28.02
N SER A 577 31.92 34.56 -28.84
CA SER A 577 31.91 34.05 -30.23
C SER A 577 31.64 35.19 -31.21
N HIS A 578 32.40 35.24 -32.31
CA HIS A 578 32.22 36.21 -33.41
C HIS A 578 31.03 35.84 -34.33
N SER A 579 30.46 34.64 -34.16
CA SER A 579 29.27 34.19 -34.89
C SER A 579 28.05 34.19 -33.97
N ILE A 580 27.06 34.99 -34.36
CA ILE A 580 25.75 35.15 -33.71
C ILE A 580 24.77 34.01 -34.02
N SER A 581 25.08 33.11 -34.97
CA SER A 581 24.17 32.00 -35.27
C SER A 581 24.27 30.89 -34.22
N PHE A 582 23.12 30.53 -33.66
CA PHE A 582 22.94 29.44 -32.71
C PHE A 582 22.21 28.30 -33.41
N GLU A 583 22.75 27.09 -33.36
CA GLU A 583 22.30 25.93 -34.16
C GLU A 583 21.98 24.72 -33.25
N GLY A 584 21.35 25.05 -32.11
CA GLY A 584 20.74 24.13 -31.15
C GLY A 584 19.51 24.82 -30.55
N GLY A 585 18.50 24.05 -30.16
CA GLY A 585 17.26 24.53 -29.58
C GLY A 585 17.25 24.40 -28.06
N ALA A 586 16.77 25.43 -27.37
CA ALA A 586 16.56 25.36 -25.93
C ALA A 586 15.34 24.49 -25.59
N GLY A 587 15.23 24.06 -24.32
CA GLY A 587 14.09 23.27 -23.85
C GLY A 587 12.86 24.14 -23.61
N GLY A 588 11.68 23.57 -23.78
CA GLY A 588 10.40 24.15 -23.38
C GLY A 588 10.16 24.02 -21.88
N GLY A 589 9.50 25.03 -21.32
CA GLY A 589 9.00 25.00 -19.94
C GLY A 589 7.54 24.58 -19.85
N LEU A 590 6.94 24.82 -18.68
CA LEU A 590 5.50 24.66 -18.49
C LEU A 590 4.72 25.66 -19.38
N ASN A 591 5.14 26.93 -19.38
CA ASN A 591 4.37 28.07 -19.90
C ASN A 591 4.95 28.68 -21.19
N GLU A 592 6.26 28.57 -21.40
CA GLU A 592 6.93 29.20 -22.56
C GLU A 592 7.80 28.19 -23.32
N ASP A 593 7.82 28.36 -24.64
CA ASP A 593 8.66 27.60 -25.54
C ASP A 593 10.14 27.90 -25.30
N GLY A 594 10.98 26.92 -25.61
CA GLY A 594 12.42 27.13 -25.69
C GLY A 594 12.77 28.05 -26.86
N GLU A 595 13.78 28.88 -26.66
CA GLU A 595 14.33 29.70 -27.74
C GLU A 595 14.88 28.82 -28.89
N SER A 596 14.50 29.16 -30.11
CA SER A 596 14.87 28.43 -31.32
C SER A 596 16.20 28.93 -31.88
N GLY A 597 16.99 28.00 -32.41
CA GLY A 597 18.17 28.31 -33.19
C GLY A 597 17.83 28.56 -34.66
N ARG A 598 18.85 28.85 -35.47
CA ARG A 598 18.74 29.16 -36.90
C ARG A 598 18.11 28.02 -37.73
N PHE A 599 18.45 26.78 -37.40
CA PHE A 599 18.00 25.57 -38.12
C PHE A 599 17.30 24.56 -37.21
N THR A 600 17.06 24.93 -35.96
CA THR A 600 16.58 24.03 -34.91
C THR A 600 15.49 24.73 -34.12
N GLU A 601 14.39 24.05 -33.89
CA GLU A 601 13.35 24.55 -33.01
C GLU A 601 13.70 24.29 -31.55
N GLY A 602 13.34 25.25 -30.70
CA GLY A 602 13.24 25.00 -29.27
C GLY A 602 12.06 24.06 -28.97
N GLY A 603 12.13 23.36 -27.85
CA GLY A 603 11.03 22.52 -27.40
C GLY A 603 9.79 23.36 -27.09
N LYS A 604 8.61 22.85 -27.47
CA LYS A 604 7.34 23.50 -27.18
C LYS A 604 6.96 23.35 -25.71
N SER A 605 6.30 24.36 -25.17
CA SER A 605 5.80 24.35 -23.81
C SER A 605 4.70 23.30 -23.60
N PHE A 606 4.55 22.86 -22.35
CA PHE A 606 3.52 21.87 -22.00
C PHE A 606 2.09 22.37 -22.32
N VAL A 607 1.80 23.66 -22.06
CA VAL A 607 0.46 24.25 -22.26
C VAL A 607 -0.02 24.19 -23.71
N ILE A 608 0.89 24.10 -24.70
CA ILE A 608 0.55 23.93 -26.12
C ILE A 608 0.80 22.52 -26.66
N GLY A 609 1.09 21.55 -25.78
CA GLY A 609 1.20 20.14 -26.13
C GLY A 609 2.57 19.51 -25.89
N GLY A 610 3.60 20.29 -25.56
CA GLY A 610 4.91 19.77 -25.16
C GLY A 610 5.68 19.06 -26.28
N GLU A 611 5.44 19.37 -27.55
CA GLU A 611 6.18 18.79 -28.66
C GLU A 611 7.70 19.07 -28.54
N GLY A 612 8.52 18.07 -28.84
CA GLY A 612 9.97 18.24 -28.94
C GLY A 612 10.34 19.09 -30.17
N GLY A 613 11.43 19.84 -30.09
CA GLY A 613 11.93 20.64 -31.21
C GLY A 613 12.39 19.76 -32.38
N ARG A 614 12.24 20.27 -33.60
CA ARG A 614 12.68 19.62 -34.83
C ARG A 614 13.84 20.35 -35.49
N VAL A 615 14.57 19.62 -36.35
CA VAL A 615 15.55 20.21 -37.27
C VAL A 615 14.85 20.64 -38.56
N ASN A 616 15.01 21.91 -38.94
CA ASN A 616 14.28 22.55 -40.06
C ASN A 616 15.00 22.43 -41.42
N PHE A 617 16.15 21.75 -41.49
CA PHE A 617 16.97 21.66 -42.70
C PHE A 617 17.40 20.21 -43.00
N GLY A 618 17.24 19.75 -44.25
CA GLY A 618 17.76 18.46 -44.73
C GLY A 618 16.77 17.27 -44.84
N GLY A 619 15.48 17.43 -44.53
CA GLY A 619 14.49 16.34 -44.62
C GLY A 619 14.81 15.12 -43.74
N ASP A 620 14.27 13.95 -44.06
CA ASP A 620 14.53 12.68 -43.33
C ASP A 620 16.00 12.21 -43.42
N GLY A 621 16.82 12.84 -44.25
CA GLY A 621 18.27 12.59 -44.41
C GLY A 621 19.20 13.65 -43.79
N GLY A 622 18.67 14.65 -43.06
CA GLY A 622 19.44 15.77 -42.53
C GLY A 622 20.32 15.46 -41.31
N PHE A 623 21.36 16.28 -41.11
CA PHE A 623 22.24 16.28 -39.93
C PHE A 623 21.47 16.70 -38.65
N GLY A 624 21.80 16.12 -37.49
CA GLY A 624 21.30 16.58 -36.18
C GLY A 624 20.47 15.55 -35.39
N GLY A 625 19.63 16.02 -34.48
CA GLY A 625 18.81 15.20 -33.59
C GLY A 625 17.58 15.94 -33.09
N ASP A 626 16.41 15.31 -33.20
CA ASP A 626 15.15 15.90 -32.72
C ASP A 626 15.06 15.81 -31.19
N GLY A 627 14.45 16.83 -30.58
CA GLY A 627 14.16 16.83 -29.16
C GLY A 627 13.07 15.82 -28.81
N GLY A 628 13.11 15.29 -27.59
CA GLY A 628 12.10 14.38 -27.08
C GLY A 628 10.80 15.10 -26.72
N PHE A 629 9.67 14.44 -26.98
CA PHE A 629 8.35 14.86 -26.47
C PHE A 629 8.39 15.12 -24.97
N GLY A 630 7.73 16.20 -24.53
CA GLY A 630 7.93 16.83 -23.23
C GLY A 630 8.83 18.07 -23.28
N GLY A 631 8.94 18.69 -24.46
CA GLY A 631 9.64 19.97 -24.64
C GLY A 631 11.16 19.89 -24.74
N GLY A 632 11.75 18.76 -25.14
CA GLY A 632 13.19 18.72 -25.46
C GLY A 632 13.50 19.58 -26.69
N GLY A 633 14.62 20.30 -26.70
CA GLY A 633 15.07 21.09 -27.86
C GLY A 633 15.81 20.24 -28.90
N ALA A 634 15.77 20.66 -30.16
CA ALA A 634 16.51 20.01 -31.26
C ALA A 634 18.01 20.31 -31.20
N ALA A 635 18.80 19.46 -31.86
CA ALA A 635 20.23 19.58 -32.02
C ALA A 635 20.61 19.58 -33.50
N TYR A 636 21.54 20.45 -33.89
CA TYR A 636 22.12 20.45 -35.23
C TYR A 636 23.65 20.46 -35.18
N MET A 637 24.27 21.63 -34.98
CA MET A 637 25.71 21.74 -34.70
C MET A 637 26.00 21.82 -33.20
N TYR A 638 25.00 22.20 -32.41
CA TYR A 638 25.07 22.22 -30.94
C TYR A 638 23.97 21.35 -30.34
N PRO A 639 24.19 20.78 -29.14
CA PRO A 639 23.22 19.90 -28.49
C PRO A 639 21.94 20.63 -28.11
N GLY A 640 20.83 19.89 -28.11
CA GLY A 640 19.52 20.40 -27.69
C GLY A 640 19.36 20.34 -26.17
N ALA A 641 18.68 21.31 -25.57
CA ALA A 641 18.47 21.33 -24.12
C ALA A 641 17.21 20.58 -23.66
N GLY A 642 17.21 20.11 -22.42
CA GLY A 642 16.11 19.30 -21.87
C GLY A 642 14.86 20.12 -21.53
N GLY A 643 13.68 19.55 -21.74
CA GLY A 643 12.40 20.15 -21.34
C GLY A 643 12.05 19.91 -19.87
N GLY A 644 11.07 20.60 -19.31
CA GLY A 644 10.68 20.42 -17.90
C GLY A 644 9.73 21.48 -17.37
N TYR A 645 9.67 21.64 -16.04
CA TYR A 645 8.94 22.75 -15.43
C TYR A 645 9.43 24.08 -15.99
N SER A 646 10.75 24.21 -16.08
CA SER A 646 11.41 25.21 -16.91
C SER A 646 12.33 24.52 -17.91
N GLY A 647 12.53 25.16 -19.05
CA GLY A 647 13.42 24.63 -20.08
C GLY A 647 14.89 24.77 -19.72
N GLY A 648 15.72 23.80 -20.12
CA GLY A 648 17.18 23.95 -20.11
C GLY A 648 17.63 24.96 -21.17
N GLY A 649 18.65 25.75 -20.88
CA GLY A 649 19.25 26.68 -21.84
C GLY A 649 20.47 26.07 -22.53
N ILE A 650 21.12 26.84 -23.41
CA ILE A 650 22.38 26.44 -24.01
C ILE A 650 23.37 27.59 -23.88
N VAL A 651 24.57 27.27 -23.39
CA VAL A 651 25.68 28.24 -23.31
C VAL A 651 26.74 27.85 -24.34
N LYS A 652 27.03 28.78 -25.26
CA LYS A 652 28.10 28.69 -26.26
C LYS A 652 29.29 29.56 -25.84
N ASP A 653 30.46 28.95 -25.78
CA ASP A 653 31.75 29.62 -25.58
C ASP A 653 32.69 29.23 -26.72
N ARG A 654 33.07 30.20 -27.56
CA ARG A 654 33.84 29.98 -28.80
C ARG A 654 33.18 28.96 -29.74
N SER A 655 33.75 27.75 -29.85
CA SER A 655 33.28 26.62 -30.66
C SER A 655 32.58 25.52 -29.84
N ASP A 656 32.48 25.70 -28.53
CA ASP A 656 31.92 24.70 -27.61
C ASP A 656 30.55 25.14 -27.13
N ALA A 657 29.61 24.20 -27.03
CA ALA A 657 28.29 24.45 -26.46
C ALA A 657 27.90 23.34 -25.48
N MET A 658 27.25 23.75 -24.39
CA MET A 658 26.75 22.84 -23.38
C MET A 658 25.25 23.03 -23.20
N ALA A 659 24.50 21.94 -23.37
CA ALA A 659 23.06 21.92 -23.16
C ALA A 659 22.72 21.71 -21.69
N GLY A 660 21.79 22.52 -21.19
CA GLY A 660 21.20 22.40 -19.88
C GLY A 660 20.11 21.32 -19.83
N GLY A 661 19.96 20.66 -18.69
CA GLY A 661 18.73 19.94 -18.34
C GLY A 661 17.66 20.89 -17.80
N GLY A 662 16.39 20.50 -18.00
CA GLY A 662 15.22 21.25 -17.57
C GLY A 662 14.97 21.21 -16.07
N GLY A 663 14.25 22.20 -15.55
CA GLY A 663 13.82 22.28 -14.15
C GLY A 663 12.72 21.27 -13.79
N SER A 664 12.56 21.00 -12.51
CA SER A 664 11.51 20.15 -11.94
C SER A 664 10.64 20.92 -10.95
N PHE A 665 9.44 20.40 -10.70
CA PHE A 665 8.48 20.97 -9.75
C PHE A 665 7.79 19.87 -8.96
N ASN A 666 7.47 20.13 -7.69
CA ASN A 666 6.70 19.22 -6.86
C ASN A 666 6.01 20.01 -5.75
N ASN A 667 4.68 19.97 -5.70
CA ASN A 667 3.88 20.56 -4.61
C ASN A 667 3.26 19.51 -3.68
N GLY A 668 3.63 18.24 -3.82
CA GLY A 668 3.20 17.16 -2.94
C GLY A 668 3.95 17.15 -1.61
N ALA A 669 3.40 16.44 -0.62
CA ALA A 669 4.08 16.15 0.65
C ALA A 669 5.12 15.03 0.47
N ASP A 670 5.93 14.76 1.51
CA ASP A 670 6.93 13.67 1.56
C ASP A 670 7.84 13.60 0.34
N GLN A 671 8.39 14.76 -0.05
CA GLN A 671 9.12 14.87 -1.31
C GLN A 671 10.44 14.10 -1.28
N GLU A 672 10.70 13.36 -2.36
CA GLU A 672 12.03 12.84 -2.68
C GLU A 672 12.42 13.37 -4.07
N LYS A 673 13.65 13.86 -4.21
CA LYS A 673 14.15 14.44 -5.46
C LYS A 673 15.58 13.98 -5.72
N LYS A 674 15.85 13.52 -6.94
CA LYS A 674 17.19 13.09 -7.36
C LYS A 674 17.50 13.62 -8.75
N LYS A 675 18.71 14.17 -8.90
CA LYS A 675 19.21 14.68 -10.18
C LYS A 675 19.72 13.53 -11.03
N GLY A 676 19.42 13.52 -12.33
CA GLY A 676 20.10 12.66 -13.31
C GLY A 676 20.00 11.14 -13.06
N VAL A 677 18.80 10.62 -12.81
CA VAL A 677 18.56 9.21 -12.50
C VAL A 677 18.14 8.40 -13.72
N LYS A 678 17.31 8.97 -14.60
CA LYS A 678 16.68 8.20 -15.67
C LYS A 678 17.47 8.28 -16.98
N GLN A 679 17.94 7.13 -17.45
CA GLN A 679 18.38 6.92 -18.83
C GLN A 679 17.19 6.44 -19.67
N GLY A 680 17.10 6.91 -20.91
CA GLY A 680 16.00 6.60 -21.82
C GLY A 680 14.74 7.40 -21.50
N ASP A 681 13.60 6.84 -21.89
CA ASP A 681 12.31 7.53 -21.78
C ASP A 681 11.93 7.82 -20.33
N GLY A 682 11.06 8.79 -20.14
CA GLY A 682 10.43 9.07 -18.86
C GLY A 682 9.58 7.91 -18.35
N LYS A 683 9.06 8.05 -17.14
CA LYS A 683 8.09 7.12 -16.55
C LYS A 683 7.27 7.89 -15.54
N VAL A 684 6.01 7.51 -15.35
CA VAL A 684 5.21 7.99 -14.23
C VAL A 684 4.55 6.80 -13.56
N ILE A 685 4.66 6.70 -12.24
CA ILE A 685 3.97 5.70 -11.43
C ILE A 685 3.09 6.43 -10.44
N ILE A 686 1.79 6.12 -10.45
CA ILE A 686 0.82 6.61 -9.49
C ILE A 686 0.38 5.43 -8.64
N THR A 687 0.67 5.46 -7.34
CA THR A 687 0.35 4.39 -6.40
C THR A 687 -0.72 4.87 -5.41
N LEU A 688 -1.88 4.23 -5.41
CA LEU A 688 -2.89 4.43 -4.37
C LEU A 688 -2.43 3.73 -3.09
N ILE A 689 -2.03 4.52 -2.09
CA ILE A 689 -1.50 4.01 -0.81
C ILE A 689 -2.53 4.06 0.31
N HIS A 690 -3.49 4.99 0.25
CA HIS A 690 -4.59 5.08 1.19
C HIS A 690 -5.83 5.54 0.44
N ILE A 691 -6.97 4.90 0.62
CA ILE A 691 -8.22 5.37 -0.01
C ILE A 691 -8.80 6.46 0.91
N ALA A 692 -8.98 7.66 0.36
CA ALA A 692 -9.44 8.81 1.10
C ALA A 692 -10.94 8.68 1.29
N ASN A 693 -11.28 9.07 2.52
CA ASN A 693 -12.57 9.20 3.12
C ASN A 693 -13.47 10.26 2.49
#